data_AF-A0A9E5EWJ6-F1
#
_entry.id   AF-A0A9E5EWJ6-F1
#
_cell.length_a   1.000
_cell.length_b   1.000
_cell.length_c   1.000
_cell.angle_alpha   90.00
_cell.angle_beta   90.00
_cell.angle_gamma   90.00
#
_symmetry.space_group_name_H-M   'P 1'
#
loop_
_entity.id
_entity.type
_entity.pdbx_description
1 polymer ?
#
loop_
_entity_poly.entity_id
_entity_poly.type
_entity_poly.pdbx_seq_one_letter_code
_entity_poly.pdbx_strand_id
1 'polypeptide(L)'
;MKVQVFAFQITLLVVVILVALALPLMTVALQPIAVDPDPNGVLLKPIPDKLVVLTFDDGPASHATIVTPILKSLGFGGSFYIADFDSFHTRKDWYMTYRQMKAMAKDGFEIGNHTVGHGGGLENYLRMEDQLLANGVPKTTTVCWPVYNAVKNIYDDLSARGYTFGRGGHERPYRPTVDSPFDVPSFTMRDGISVETFAKRAQLACQGRVVVFCFHGVPDMEHPSVGLEPETFKAMMQYLKDNGYQCIALRDMAKYIDTAKAAKLPPTISDTKGTAPFKSLVDEKPYVAVAARAIENFSFPGLPPARISQSNISVTVPFATDITSLTPKIIVSAGASVMPATGIARNFTQPQTYSVKSIDGSIKTYTVTVSKSAISKAAEILSLKLPGIASASITPKRIGISVAKGTDLTTLAPEFTISPFATAVPPSGTKRDFTKPQTYSVTAQDGSKQVTTVTVVHGDKPGSFTWNKVADGNWSDATMWSNNLGTTSAPTANGQEDYILNFNLEGKYAGYNDLGKSFQLNQFNIVQTRGLKLSGNSINFTTNKSTGNSPQINSLSNSESDHISLPINFDDDLEVNVKLRARLTLEGLISGKGRLILNCPDASDIEYSRWGILRIDNKINTYSGGTLINGGQLFLFVANQGLGTGPVTLNEGGDIRLEGIKQITNPLIINGGTVEGTGNWNAPIKLNGIARFAGHLNLNELGGGMTGPGGFTQIGPIGAFSRINVGEVVLWGTNTYTGPTTVHMGTLILKKAASLYNADSASWTASKITVHPTATLQISAGGPGEFTGEHISALLPNLTVSVNENGLQSRSVFCVDTSKATSPIIVNANISDSNGNGGGAFIIKKIGAGILQLSGNNSFTGQMIIEGGALSFASLNSVANGNKTSSLGTPSSVEHGEIFIGKADGECTLIYTGQGETSDRVMNLAGKNSMVIFDHAGTGLLKLTSAFVISGYGHSKTIMLKGDPSGVGELAGAIIDPIDRTGKATTNIIKSGSGKWVLSAENTYTGPTMVKQGTLAITNARGLGMSAVTISKEAVLELNFTGEVKVRSLTLDGKIQAPGLYDAAKVPGFIKGTGVINVQP
;
A
#
# COMPACT_ATOMS: atom_id res chain seq x y z
N MET A 1 48.77 -54.36 -9.69
CA MET A 1 48.80 -55.66 -8.99
C MET A 1 47.36 -56.11 -8.77
N LYS A 2 46.80 -56.91 -9.71
CA LYS A 2 46.14 -58.23 -9.51
C LYS A 2 45.13 -58.26 -8.33
N VAL A 3 43.80 -58.24 -8.50
CA VAL A 3 42.84 -59.23 -9.08
C VAL A 3 42.66 -60.50 -8.20
N GLN A 4 41.40 -60.72 -7.74
CA GLN A 4 40.67 -62.00 -7.47
C GLN A 4 40.94 -62.83 -6.18
N VAL A 5 40.03 -63.63 -5.59
CA VAL A 5 38.55 -63.83 -5.59
C VAL A 5 38.19 -65.06 -4.70
N PHE A 6 36.99 -65.05 -4.10
CA PHE A 6 36.11 -66.18 -3.66
C PHE A 6 36.28 -67.01 -2.36
N ALA A 7 35.09 -67.18 -1.75
CA ALA A 7 34.51 -68.32 -1.02
C ALA A 7 34.84 -68.54 0.46
N PHE A 8 33.84 -68.35 1.34
CA PHE A 8 33.42 -69.35 2.34
C PHE A 8 31.98 -69.06 2.82
N GLN A 9 31.05 -69.93 2.42
CA GLN A 9 29.68 -70.01 2.91
C GLN A 9 29.52 -71.35 3.67
N ILE A 10 28.49 -71.36 4.53
CA ILE A 10 27.73 -72.49 5.10
C ILE A 10 28.13 -72.99 6.50
N THR A 11 27.10 -72.98 7.36
CA THR A 11 26.86 -73.74 8.61
C THR A 11 27.13 -73.05 9.97
N LEU A 12 26.34 -72.00 10.27
CA LEU A 12 25.96 -71.67 11.66
C LEU A 12 24.42 -71.57 11.78
N LEU A 13 23.75 -72.59 11.27
CA LEU A 13 22.33 -72.88 11.48
C LEU A 13 22.33 -74.13 12.37
N VAL A 14 21.99 -74.01 13.66
CA VAL A 14 21.40 -75.05 14.54
C VAL A 14 21.46 -74.69 16.05
N VAL A 15 22.32 -73.78 16.54
CA VAL A 15 22.46 -73.57 18.01
C VAL A 15 21.60 -72.42 18.60
N VAL A 16 20.93 -71.60 17.78
CA VAL A 16 20.07 -70.50 18.30
C VAL A 16 18.62 -70.92 18.57
N ILE A 17 18.26 -72.21 18.38
CA ILE A 17 16.87 -72.69 18.50
C ILE A 17 16.50 -73.19 19.93
N LEU A 18 17.39 -73.16 20.93
CA LEU A 18 17.12 -73.76 22.26
C LEU A 18 17.26 -72.84 23.50
N VAL A 19 17.18 -71.51 23.33
CA VAL A 19 16.93 -70.57 24.46
C VAL A 19 15.68 -69.73 24.17
N ALA A 20 14.63 -70.41 23.73
CA ALA A 20 13.27 -69.90 23.64
C ALA A 20 12.39 -70.84 24.45
N LEU A 21 12.32 -70.66 25.77
CA LEU A 21 11.24 -71.10 26.66
C LEU A 21 11.54 -70.60 28.08
N ALA A 22 10.54 -69.94 28.69
CA ALA A 22 10.45 -69.44 30.07
C ALA A 22 10.99 -68.03 30.38
N LEU A 23 10.32 -66.99 29.87
CA LEU A 23 10.06 -65.76 30.62
C LEU A 23 8.58 -65.38 30.42
N PRO A 24 7.83 -65.02 31.47
CA PRO A 24 6.39 -64.82 31.40
C PRO A 24 6.06 -63.58 30.57
N LEU A 25 5.06 -63.69 29.69
CA LEU A 25 4.41 -62.54 29.07
C LEU A 25 3.84 -61.63 30.18
N MET A 26 4.57 -60.58 30.53
CA MET A 26 3.92 -59.36 31.02
C MET A 26 3.30 -58.68 29.80
N THR A 27 2.03 -58.99 29.54
CA THR A 27 1.17 -58.08 28.79
C THR A 27 1.07 -56.79 29.60
N VAL A 28 1.92 -55.81 29.30
CA VAL A 28 1.63 -54.42 29.64
C VAL A 28 0.40 -54.07 28.82
N ALA A 29 -0.77 -54.04 29.47
CA ALA A 29 -1.93 -53.40 28.90
C ALA A 29 -1.54 -51.94 28.64
N LEU A 30 -1.28 -51.60 27.36
CA LEU A 30 -1.22 -50.22 26.91
C LEU A 30 -2.51 -49.56 27.39
N GLN A 31 -2.40 -48.64 28.36
CA GLN A 31 -3.54 -47.80 28.71
C GLN A 31 -4.01 -47.12 27.43
N PRO A 32 -5.34 -47.12 27.13
CA PRO A 32 -5.83 -46.44 25.95
C PRO A 32 -5.42 -44.97 26.01
N ILE A 33 -4.67 -44.52 24.99
CA ILE A 33 -4.32 -43.11 24.82
C ILE A 33 -5.64 -42.36 24.72
N ALA A 34 -5.85 -41.43 25.63
CA ALA A 34 -7.12 -40.72 25.71
C ALA A 34 -7.24 -39.76 24.51
N VAL A 35 -8.12 -40.11 23.57
CA VAL A 35 -8.51 -39.32 22.39
C VAL A 35 -10.01 -39.06 22.44
N ASP A 36 -10.51 -38.13 21.62
CA ASP A 36 -11.95 -37.90 21.53
C ASP A 36 -12.69 -39.13 20.99
N PRO A 37 -13.85 -39.48 21.54
CA PRO A 37 -14.70 -40.51 20.94
C PRO A 37 -15.18 -40.04 19.57
N ASP A 38 -15.35 -40.98 18.65
CA ASP A 38 -15.92 -40.74 17.31
C ASP A 38 -17.30 -41.38 17.18
N PRO A 39 -18.33 -40.87 17.89
CA PRO A 39 -19.67 -41.47 17.84
C PRO A 39 -20.34 -41.33 16.47
N ASN A 40 -19.86 -40.41 15.63
CA ASN A 40 -20.40 -40.12 14.30
C ASN A 40 -19.67 -40.90 13.18
N GLY A 41 -18.61 -41.66 13.52
CA GLY A 41 -17.81 -42.44 12.56
C GLY A 41 -17.19 -41.57 11.47
N VAL A 42 -16.67 -40.39 11.85
CA VAL A 42 -16.07 -39.37 10.99
C VAL A 42 -14.65 -39.75 10.56
N LEU A 43 -13.90 -40.48 11.39
CA LEU A 43 -12.54 -40.87 11.08
C LEU A 43 -12.50 -42.07 10.14
N LEU A 44 -11.82 -41.93 9.01
CA LEU A 44 -11.48 -43.03 8.10
C LEU A 44 -10.28 -43.84 8.63
N LYS A 45 -9.39 -43.17 9.35
CA LYS A 45 -8.22 -43.74 10.01
C LYS A 45 -7.82 -42.87 11.22
N PRO A 46 -7.11 -43.44 12.22
CA PRO A 46 -6.58 -42.67 13.33
C PRO A 46 -5.69 -41.50 12.87
N ILE A 47 -5.79 -40.36 13.56
CA ILE A 47 -4.92 -39.21 13.35
C ILE A 47 -3.56 -39.49 14.01
N PRO A 48 -2.45 -39.47 13.28
CA PRO A 48 -1.12 -39.68 13.85
C PRO A 48 -0.69 -38.48 14.69
N ASP A 49 0.11 -38.76 15.72
CA ASP A 49 0.81 -37.70 16.44
C ASP A 49 1.80 -36.98 15.49
N LYS A 50 2.11 -35.72 15.82
CA LYS A 50 2.96 -34.80 15.07
C LYS A 50 2.44 -34.47 13.65
N LEU A 51 1.14 -34.60 13.42
CA LEU A 51 0.48 -34.13 12.20
C LEU A 51 0.12 -32.64 12.29
N VAL A 52 0.67 -31.84 11.38
CA VAL A 52 0.48 -30.39 11.30
C VAL A 52 -0.04 -30.02 9.92
N VAL A 53 -0.95 -29.05 9.87
CA VAL A 53 -1.40 -28.39 8.64
C VAL A 53 -0.79 -26.99 8.59
N LEU A 54 -0.15 -26.65 7.46
CA LEU A 54 0.41 -25.32 7.23
C LEU A 54 -0.48 -24.55 6.25
N THR A 55 -0.99 -23.40 6.67
CA THR A 55 -1.86 -22.53 5.86
C THR A 55 -1.27 -21.13 5.74
N PHE A 56 -1.38 -20.54 4.56
CA PHE A 56 -0.80 -19.25 4.19
C PHE A 56 -1.86 -18.38 3.52
N ASP A 57 -2.23 -17.26 4.11
CA ASP A 57 -3.35 -16.41 3.66
C ASP A 57 -2.86 -15.24 2.78
N ASP A 58 -3.80 -14.62 2.06
CA ASP A 58 -3.67 -13.42 1.20
C ASP A 58 -2.95 -13.57 -0.14
N GLY A 59 -2.16 -14.62 -0.34
CA GLY A 59 -1.39 -14.84 -1.56
C GLY A 59 -0.23 -13.88 -1.86
N PRO A 60 0.50 -13.31 -0.88
CA PRO A 60 1.65 -12.46 -1.15
C PRO A 60 2.77 -13.18 -1.91
N ALA A 61 3.56 -12.44 -2.71
CA ALA A 61 4.63 -12.96 -3.56
C ALA A 61 5.70 -13.75 -2.78
N SER A 62 5.87 -13.45 -1.49
CA SER A 62 6.73 -14.22 -0.57
C SER A 62 6.38 -15.70 -0.51
N HIS A 63 5.11 -16.05 -0.74
CA HIS A 63 4.66 -17.45 -0.73
C HIS A 63 5.35 -18.27 -1.81
N ALA A 64 5.42 -17.75 -3.02
CA ALA A 64 6.09 -18.42 -4.13
C ALA A 64 7.63 -18.29 -4.06
N THR A 65 8.12 -17.14 -3.60
CA THR A 65 9.55 -16.78 -3.70
C THR A 65 10.39 -17.20 -2.49
N ILE A 66 9.78 -17.36 -1.31
CA ILE A 66 10.46 -17.67 -0.05
C ILE A 66 9.87 -18.94 0.58
N VAL A 67 8.57 -18.97 0.84
CA VAL A 67 7.92 -20.05 1.60
C VAL A 67 7.98 -21.38 0.85
N THR A 68 7.51 -21.42 -0.40
CA THR A 68 7.42 -22.65 -1.19
C THR A 68 8.79 -23.34 -1.37
N PRO A 69 9.88 -22.64 -1.72
CA PRO A 69 11.22 -23.23 -1.75
C PRO A 69 11.64 -23.87 -0.42
N ILE A 70 11.37 -23.21 0.71
CA ILE A 70 11.69 -23.74 2.05
C ILE A 70 10.91 -25.01 2.32
N LEU A 71 9.58 -25.00 2.15
CA LEU A 71 8.74 -26.18 2.40
C LEU A 71 9.15 -27.36 1.53
N LYS A 72 9.41 -27.12 0.24
CA LYS A 72 9.87 -28.14 -0.71
C LYS A 72 11.19 -28.78 -0.27
N SER A 73 12.15 -27.97 0.19
CA SER A 73 13.44 -28.47 0.68
C SER A 73 13.32 -29.38 1.91
N LEU A 74 12.27 -29.19 2.72
CA LEU A 74 12.01 -29.97 3.94
C LEU A 74 11.08 -31.17 3.70
N GLY A 75 10.47 -31.26 2.51
CA GLY A 75 9.47 -32.29 2.18
C GLY A 75 8.10 -32.03 2.81
N PHE A 76 7.75 -30.77 3.05
CA PHE A 76 6.50 -30.34 3.67
C PHE A 76 5.47 -29.89 2.63
N GLY A 77 4.20 -30.20 2.88
CA GLY A 77 3.06 -29.64 2.15
C GLY A 77 2.50 -28.38 2.83
N GLY A 78 1.58 -27.69 2.14
CA GLY A 78 0.89 -26.52 2.67
C GLY A 78 -0.20 -25.99 1.74
N SER A 79 -1.09 -25.18 2.29
CA SER A 79 -2.24 -24.55 1.59
C SER A 79 -2.08 -23.04 1.52
N PHE A 80 -2.22 -22.48 0.33
CA PHE A 80 -2.05 -21.05 0.04
C PHE A 80 -3.38 -20.46 -0.41
N TYR A 81 -4.00 -19.68 0.46
CA TYR A 81 -5.33 -19.10 0.28
C TYR A 81 -5.24 -17.73 -0.39
N ILE A 82 -5.83 -17.62 -1.57
CA ILE A 82 -5.66 -16.44 -2.45
C ILE A 82 -6.84 -15.48 -2.30
N ALA A 83 -6.52 -14.21 -2.05
CA ALA A 83 -7.45 -13.08 -2.12
C ALA A 83 -6.99 -12.06 -3.17
N ASP A 84 -7.90 -11.54 -3.99
CA ASP A 84 -7.59 -10.50 -4.98
C ASP A 84 -7.78 -9.07 -4.41
N PHE A 85 -6.86 -8.64 -3.57
CA PHE A 85 -6.80 -7.21 -3.18
C PHE A 85 -6.64 -6.31 -4.41
N ASP A 86 -6.98 -5.02 -4.33
CA ASP A 86 -6.81 -4.10 -5.48
C ASP A 86 -5.36 -4.10 -6.00
N SER A 87 -4.41 -4.16 -5.06
CA SER A 87 -2.98 -4.33 -5.31
C SER A 87 -2.65 -5.66 -6.00
N PHE A 88 -3.40 -6.75 -5.78
CA PHE A 88 -3.14 -8.05 -6.38
C PHE A 88 -3.02 -7.98 -7.91
N HIS A 89 -3.81 -7.12 -8.56
CA HIS A 89 -3.82 -6.97 -10.02
C HIS A 89 -2.69 -6.08 -10.57
N THR A 90 -1.97 -5.37 -9.71
CA THR A 90 -0.97 -4.36 -10.11
C THR A 90 0.40 -4.54 -9.44
N ARG A 91 0.47 -5.27 -8.31
CA ARG A 91 1.62 -5.42 -7.41
C ARG A 91 2.14 -6.86 -7.38
N LYS A 92 2.71 -7.37 -8.48
CA LYS A 92 3.25 -8.75 -8.51
C LYS A 92 4.56 -8.97 -7.72
N ASP A 93 5.00 -7.95 -6.98
CA ASP A 93 6.14 -7.90 -6.04
C ASP A 93 5.62 -8.19 -4.65
N TRP A 94 4.37 -7.80 -4.42
CA TRP A 94 3.69 -8.01 -3.16
C TRP A 94 2.81 -9.23 -3.24
N TYR A 95 2.28 -9.59 -4.41
CA TYR A 95 1.40 -10.74 -4.64
C TYR A 95 1.93 -11.71 -5.67
N MET A 96 1.58 -12.98 -5.50
CA MET A 96 1.91 -14.00 -6.47
C MET A 96 1.25 -13.74 -7.83
N THR A 97 1.93 -14.17 -8.88
CA THR A 97 1.33 -14.31 -10.20
C THR A 97 0.55 -15.62 -10.30
N TYR A 98 -0.44 -15.69 -11.18
CA TYR A 98 -1.14 -16.95 -11.44
C TYR A 98 -0.21 -18.05 -11.94
N ARG A 99 0.90 -17.68 -12.61
CA ARG A 99 1.90 -18.65 -13.05
C ARG A 99 2.71 -19.24 -11.89
N GLN A 100 3.06 -18.42 -10.90
CA GLN A 100 3.62 -18.92 -9.64
C GLN A 100 2.64 -19.87 -8.94
N MET A 101 1.36 -19.51 -8.85
CA MET A 101 0.32 -20.37 -8.25
C MET A 101 0.18 -21.70 -9.00
N LYS A 102 0.17 -21.68 -10.34
CA LYS A 102 0.13 -22.90 -11.17
C LYS A 102 1.38 -23.77 -10.98
N ALA A 103 2.56 -23.15 -10.88
CA ALA A 103 3.81 -23.87 -10.62
C ALA A 103 3.79 -24.52 -9.22
N MET A 104 3.35 -23.79 -8.20
CA MET A 104 3.17 -24.31 -6.84
C MET A 104 2.18 -25.47 -6.80
N ALA A 105 1.05 -25.36 -7.50
CA ALA A 105 0.06 -26.43 -7.60
C ALA A 105 0.65 -27.69 -8.27
N LYS A 106 1.46 -27.51 -9.33
CA LYS A 106 2.17 -28.61 -10.01
C LYS A 106 3.21 -29.28 -9.10
N ASP A 107 3.82 -28.51 -8.21
CA ASP A 107 4.75 -29.00 -7.18
C ASP A 107 4.04 -29.71 -6.00
N GLY A 108 2.71 -29.82 -6.04
CA GLY A 108 1.93 -30.56 -5.04
C GLY A 108 1.45 -29.71 -3.86
N PHE A 109 1.66 -28.39 -3.88
CA PHE A 109 1.04 -27.49 -2.90
C PHE A 109 -0.45 -27.27 -3.20
N GLU A 110 -1.20 -26.87 -2.19
CA GLU A 110 -2.61 -26.51 -2.36
C GLU A 110 -2.77 -25.02 -2.61
N ILE A 111 -3.52 -24.67 -3.65
CA ILE A 111 -4.05 -23.32 -3.82
C ILE A 111 -5.50 -23.36 -3.34
N GLY A 112 -5.80 -22.59 -2.30
CA GLY A 112 -7.10 -22.46 -1.67
C GLY A 112 -7.73 -21.10 -1.94
N ASN A 113 -8.99 -20.95 -1.54
CA ASN A 113 -9.79 -19.77 -1.83
C ASN A 113 -9.94 -18.85 -0.61
N HIS A 114 -9.57 -17.57 -0.74
CA HIS A 114 -9.71 -16.55 0.29
C HIS A 114 -10.61 -15.37 -0.13
N THR A 115 -11.50 -15.61 -1.09
CA THR A 115 -12.48 -14.66 -1.63
C THR A 115 -11.92 -13.48 -2.42
N VAL A 116 -12.79 -12.88 -3.23
CA VAL A 116 -12.49 -11.62 -3.89
C VAL A 116 -12.45 -10.45 -2.90
N GLY A 117 -11.39 -9.65 -2.94
CA GLY A 117 -11.19 -8.44 -2.12
C GLY A 117 -11.28 -8.68 -0.61
N HIS A 118 -11.01 -9.91 -0.16
CA HIS A 118 -11.15 -10.33 1.24
C HIS A 118 -12.57 -10.06 1.79
N GLY A 119 -13.59 -10.16 0.91
CA GLY A 119 -14.99 -9.94 1.22
C GLY A 119 -15.73 -11.22 1.66
N GLY A 120 -16.86 -11.07 2.37
CA GLY A 120 -17.71 -12.21 2.77
C GLY A 120 -18.71 -12.64 1.68
N GLY A 121 -19.37 -13.79 1.90
CA GLY A 121 -20.47 -14.29 1.07
C GLY A 121 -20.06 -15.24 -0.06
N LEU A 122 -20.98 -16.14 -0.45
CA LEU A 122 -20.73 -17.20 -1.43
C LEU A 122 -20.19 -16.66 -2.76
N GLU A 123 -20.77 -15.58 -3.29
CA GLU A 123 -20.38 -15.06 -4.60
C GLU A 123 -18.91 -14.63 -4.68
N ASN A 124 -18.34 -14.11 -3.59
CA ASN A 124 -16.93 -13.71 -3.60
C ASN A 124 -15.98 -14.92 -3.61
N TYR A 125 -16.35 -16.04 -2.98
CA TYR A 125 -15.62 -17.30 -3.15
C TYR A 125 -15.67 -17.77 -4.59
N LEU A 126 -16.88 -17.83 -5.15
CA LEU A 126 -17.04 -18.33 -6.50
C LEU A 126 -16.29 -17.46 -7.53
N ARG A 127 -16.26 -16.12 -7.34
CA ARG A 127 -15.54 -15.20 -8.25
C ARG A 127 -14.03 -15.37 -8.16
N MET A 128 -13.51 -15.72 -6.99
CA MET A 128 -12.09 -15.98 -6.82
C MET A 128 -11.69 -17.30 -7.48
N GLU A 129 -12.48 -18.36 -7.28
CA GLU A 129 -12.26 -19.66 -7.93
C GLU A 129 -12.25 -19.54 -9.45
N ASP A 130 -13.22 -18.80 -9.98
CA ASP A 130 -13.31 -18.45 -11.39
C ASP A 130 -12.07 -17.77 -11.96
N GLN A 131 -11.54 -16.77 -11.25
CA GLN A 131 -10.33 -16.07 -11.65
C GLN A 131 -9.12 -17.01 -11.64
N LEU A 132 -9.00 -17.87 -10.62
CA LEU A 132 -7.93 -18.87 -10.53
C LEU A 132 -8.02 -19.86 -11.72
N LEU A 133 -9.22 -20.40 -11.98
CA LEU A 133 -9.47 -21.29 -13.10
C LEU A 133 -9.13 -20.61 -14.43
N ALA A 134 -9.59 -19.36 -14.64
CA ALA A 134 -9.32 -18.56 -15.83
C ALA A 134 -7.83 -18.38 -16.16
N ASN A 135 -6.98 -18.49 -15.15
CA ASN A 135 -5.54 -18.38 -15.30
C ASN A 135 -4.81 -19.74 -15.20
N GLY A 136 -5.56 -20.84 -15.33
CA GLY A 136 -5.03 -22.21 -15.38
C GLY A 136 -4.54 -22.74 -14.03
N VAL A 137 -4.99 -22.16 -12.92
CA VAL A 137 -4.81 -22.72 -11.57
C VAL A 137 -5.89 -23.78 -11.34
N PRO A 138 -5.57 -24.95 -10.73
CA PRO A 138 -6.56 -26.00 -10.48
C PRO A 138 -7.73 -25.52 -9.61
N LYS A 139 -8.90 -26.18 -9.77
CA LYS A 139 -10.09 -25.93 -8.97
C LYS A 139 -9.77 -26.00 -7.47
N THR A 140 -10.27 -25.02 -6.71
CA THR A 140 -10.06 -24.96 -5.27
C THR A 140 -10.99 -25.95 -4.56
N THR A 141 -10.51 -26.57 -3.47
CA THR A 141 -11.31 -27.54 -2.69
C THR A 141 -11.39 -27.19 -1.21
N THR A 142 -10.69 -26.13 -0.80
CA THR A 142 -10.74 -25.59 0.57
C THR A 142 -10.88 -24.08 0.52
N VAL A 143 -11.53 -23.54 1.56
CA VAL A 143 -11.69 -22.12 1.79
C VAL A 143 -11.00 -21.68 3.06
N CYS A 144 -10.79 -20.39 3.18
CA CYS A 144 -10.27 -19.73 4.35
C CYS A 144 -11.13 -18.51 4.62
N TRP A 145 -11.65 -18.36 5.85
CA TRP A 145 -12.60 -17.30 6.17
C TRP A 145 -11.89 -15.96 6.37
N PRO A 146 -12.20 -14.93 5.56
CA PRO A 146 -11.70 -13.58 5.77
C PRO A 146 -11.95 -13.11 7.21
N VAL A 147 -10.92 -12.56 7.86
CA VAL A 147 -10.93 -12.13 9.27
C VAL A 147 -11.51 -13.15 10.27
N TYR A 148 -11.39 -14.45 9.98
CA TYR A 148 -11.94 -15.55 10.79
C TYR A 148 -13.46 -15.54 10.96
N ASN A 149 -14.20 -14.86 10.07
CA ASN A 149 -15.66 -14.79 10.15
C ASN A 149 -16.32 -15.95 9.38
N ALA A 150 -16.46 -17.10 10.04
CA ALA A 150 -17.08 -18.29 9.45
C ALA A 150 -18.62 -18.12 9.32
N VAL A 151 -19.15 -18.37 8.12
CA VAL A 151 -20.57 -18.11 7.82
C VAL A 151 -21.32 -19.42 7.53
N LYS A 152 -22.01 -19.93 8.55
CA LYS A 152 -22.67 -21.26 8.52
C LYS A 152 -23.66 -21.46 7.36
N ASN A 153 -24.42 -20.43 6.98
CA ASN A 153 -25.50 -20.58 6.00
C ASN A 153 -25.03 -20.91 4.57
N ILE A 154 -23.74 -20.80 4.26
CA ILE A 154 -23.18 -21.17 2.95
C ILE A 154 -22.41 -22.49 2.97
N TYR A 155 -22.37 -23.22 4.10
CA TYR A 155 -21.62 -24.49 4.19
C TYR A 155 -22.15 -25.54 3.23
N ASP A 156 -23.48 -25.69 3.15
CA ASP A 156 -24.13 -26.65 2.25
C ASP A 156 -23.88 -26.29 0.78
N ASP A 157 -23.90 -25.00 0.44
CA ASP A 157 -23.58 -24.52 -0.91
C ASP A 157 -22.14 -24.78 -1.31
N LEU A 158 -21.19 -24.57 -0.39
CA LEU A 158 -19.78 -24.87 -0.60
C LEU A 158 -19.56 -26.38 -0.76
N SER A 159 -20.17 -27.19 0.12
CA SER A 159 -20.12 -28.66 0.06
C SER A 159 -20.67 -29.21 -1.25
N ALA A 160 -21.85 -28.73 -1.69
CA ALA A 160 -22.47 -29.12 -2.96
C ALA A 160 -21.59 -28.79 -4.19
N ARG A 161 -20.65 -27.85 -4.06
CA ARG A 161 -19.70 -27.45 -5.11
C ARG A 161 -18.36 -28.16 -5.02
N GLY A 162 -18.17 -29.04 -4.04
CA GLY A 162 -16.97 -29.86 -3.86
C GLY A 162 -15.90 -29.23 -2.95
N TYR A 163 -16.24 -28.19 -2.18
CA TYR A 163 -15.38 -27.75 -1.08
C TYR A 163 -15.50 -28.73 0.08
N THR A 164 -14.38 -29.01 0.73
CA THR A 164 -14.27 -30.06 1.74
C THR A 164 -13.88 -29.54 3.12
N PHE A 165 -13.11 -28.45 3.17
CA PHE A 165 -12.71 -27.82 4.42
C PHE A 165 -12.74 -26.28 4.32
N GLY A 166 -12.93 -25.63 5.46
CA GLY A 166 -12.89 -24.19 5.64
C GLY A 166 -12.06 -23.82 6.88
N ARG A 167 -10.95 -23.12 6.71
CA ARG A 167 -10.09 -22.69 7.83
C ARG A 167 -10.71 -21.49 8.56
N GLY A 168 -10.93 -21.64 9.86
CA GLY A 168 -11.41 -20.62 10.81
C GLY A 168 -10.36 -20.19 11.85
N GLY A 169 -10.79 -19.41 12.84
CA GLY A 169 -9.95 -18.81 13.89
C GLY A 169 -9.73 -19.72 15.11
N HIS A 170 -9.93 -19.20 16.33
CA HIS A 170 -10.00 -19.93 17.62
C HIS A 170 -8.71 -20.16 18.43
N GLU A 171 -7.50 -20.03 17.89
CA GLU A 171 -6.23 -20.16 18.64
C GLU A 171 -6.12 -21.48 19.46
N ARG A 172 -6.53 -22.61 18.87
CA ARG A 172 -6.44 -23.95 19.48
C ARG A 172 -6.26 -25.06 18.42
N PRO A 173 -5.88 -26.29 18.79
CA PRO A 173 -5.83 -27.42 17.85
C PRO A 173 -7.22 -27.83 17.33
N TYR A 174 -7.23 -28.37 16.11
CA TYR A 174 -8.40 -28.96 15.47
C TYR A 174 -8.66 -30.38 16.01
N ARG A 175 -9.93 -30.66 16.29
CA ARG A 175 -10.44 -31.95 16.78
C ARG A 175 -11.46 -32.49 15.78
N PRO A 176 -11.05 -33.35 14.83
CA PRO A 176 -11.88 -33.75 13.69
C PRO A 176 -13.25 -34.38 14.00
N THR A 177 -13.42 -34.97 15.18
CA THR A 177 -14.66 -35.67 15.58
C THR A 177 -15.71 -34.75 16.20
N VAL A 178 -15.33 -33.51 16.55
CA VAL A 178 -16.21 -32.55 17.24
C VAL A 178 -16.29 -31.19 16.55
N ASP A 179 -15.24 -30.79 15.83
CA ASP A 179 -15.16 -29.50 15.14
C ASP A 179 -15.71 -29.63 13.71
N SER A 180 -16.41 -28.60 13.24
CA SER A 180 -16.90 -28.56 11.86
C SER A 180 -15.72 -28.53 10.87
N PRO A 181 -15.75 -29.30 9.77
CA PRO A 181 -14.71 -29.24 8.74
C PRO A 181 -14.72 -27.91 7.99
N PHE A 182 -15.81 -27.15 8.03
CA PHE A 182 -15.90 -25.81 7.44
C PHE A 182 -15.51 -24.70 8.41
N ASP A 183 -15.10 -25.01 9.63
CA ASP A 183 -14.61 -24.02 10.60
C ASP A 183 -13.45 -24.61 11.40
N VAL A 184 -12.35 -24.93 10.70
CA VAL A 184 -11.17 -25.60 11.25
C VAL A 184 -10.36 -24.62 12.11
N PRO A 185 -10.17 -24.87 13.42
CA PRO A 185 -9.34 -24.06 14.30
C PRO A 185 -7.89 -23.93 13.86
N SER A 186 -7.30 -22.75 14.06
CA SER A 186 -5.90 -22.49 13.74
C SER A 186 -5.23 -21.54 14.73
N PHE A 187 -3.89 -21.57 14.76
CA PHE A 187 -3.04 -20.62 15.48
C PHE A 187 -2.39 -19.63 14.51
N THR A 188 -2.52 -18.34 14.79
CA THR A 188 -1.93 -17.27 13.97
C THR A 188 -0.46 -17.07 14.30
N MET A 189 0.41 -17.09 13.28
CA MET A 189 1.84 -16.79 13.36
C MET A 189 2.15 -15.46 12.70
N ARG A 190 2.90 -14.60 13.38
CA ARG A 190 3.35 -13.28 12.93
C ARG A 190 4.54 -12.82 13.76
N ASP A 191 5.14 -11.70 13.37
CA ASP A 191 6.18 -11.04 14.14
C ASP A 191 5.74 -10.78 15.60
N GLY A 192 6.67 -11.01 16.52
CA GLY A 192 6.42 -10.98 17.97
C GLY A 192 6.04 -12.33 18.59
N ILE A 193 5.74 -13.38 17.79
CA ILE A 193 5.54 -14.74 18.29
C ILE A 193 6.87 -15.49 18.24
N SER A 194 7.37 -15.91 19.41
CA SER A 194 8.65 -16.60 19.51
C SER A 194 8.60 -18.03 18.97
N VAL A 195 9.75 -18.55 18.52
CA VAL A 195 9.88 -19.94 18.06
C VAL A 195 9.55 -20.93 19.19
N GLU A 196 9.80 -20.58 20.45
CA GLU A 196 9.41 -21.40 21.61
C GLU A 196 7.88 -21.44 21.79
N THR A 197 7.18 -20.35 21.52
CA THR A 197 5.71 -20.31 21.56
C THR A 197 5.13 -21.16 20.42
N PHE A 198 5.73 -21.09 19.24
CA PHE A 198 5.41 -21.96 18.11
C PHE A 198 5.63 -23.44 18.45
N ALA A 199 6.78 -23.80 19.03
CA ALA A 199 7.10 -25.15 19.47
C ALA A 199 6.06 -25.71 20.46
N LYS A 200 5.69 -24.93 21.48
CA LYS A 200 4.65 -25.29 22.45
C LYS A 200 3.29 -25.55 21.80
N ARG A 201 2.96 -24.79 20.76
CA ARG A 201 1.72 -25.00 19.98
C ARG A 201 1.81 -26.27 19.13
N ALA A 202 2.94 -26.53 18.49
CA ALA A 202 3.19 -27.74 17.70
C ALA A 202 3.10 -29.01 18.56
N GLN A 203 3.55 -28.97 19.81
CA GLN A 203 3.49 -30.08 20.77
C GLN A 203 2.06 -30.52 21.13
N LEU A 204 1.04 -29.75 20.74
CA LEU A 204 -0.37 -30.10 20.90
C LEU A 204 -0.89 -31.04 19.79
N ALA A 205 -0.11 -31.29 18.73
CA ALA A 205 -0.45 -32.20 17.64
C ALA A 205 -0.29 -33.66 18.09
N CYS A 206 -1.13 -34.11 19.01
CA CYS A 206 -1.12 -35.47 19.51
C CYS A 206 -2.48 -35.88 20.03
N GLN A 207 -2.68 -37.19 20.22
CA GLN A 207 -3.89 -37.76 20.81
C GLN A 207 -5.14 -37.40 19.99
N GLY A 208 -5.08 -37.58 18.67
CA GLY A 208 -6.21 -37.33 17.78
C GLY A 208 -6.35 -35.87 17.31
N ARG A 209 -5.56 -34.94 17.87
CA ARG A 209 -5.59 -33.51 17.54
C ARG A 209 -4.64 -33.17 16.41
N VAL A 210 -5.04 -32.22 15.58
CA VAL A 210 -4.22 -31.66 14.50
C VAL A 210 -3.93 -30.20 14.82
N VAL A 211 -2.68 -29.79 14.69
CA VAL A 211 -2.31 -28.37 14.82
C VAL A 211 -2.33 -27.74 13.43
N VAL A 212 -3.08 -26.65 13.29
CA VAL A 212 -3.14 -25.87 12.05
C VAL A 212 -2.48 -24.51 12.31
N PHE A 213 -1.46 -24.18 11.54
CA PHE A 213 -0.77 -22.89 11.62
C PHE A 213 -1.18 -21.98 10.47
N CYS A 214 -1.65 -20.77 10.81
CA CYS A 214 -1.99 -19.71 9.88
C CYS A 214 -0.85 -18.69 9.83
N PHE A 215 -0.27 -18.53 8.64
CA PHE A 215 0.70 -17.49 8.31
C PHE A 215 0.06 -16.55 7.27
N HIS A 216 0.48 -15.29 7.22
CA HIS A 216 0.20 -14.41 6.08
C HIS A 216 1.44 -14.40 5.17
N GLY A 217 1.99 -13.24 4.83
CA GLY A 217 3.26 -13.14 4.11
C GLY A 217 4.51 -13.37 4.97
N VAL A 218 5.56 -13.86 4.31
CA VAL A 218 6.89 -14.11 4.88
C VAL A 218 7.96 -13.36 4.06
N PRO A 219 8.03 -12.01 4.13
CA PRO A 219 7.12 -11.11 4.84
C PRO A 219 5.89 -10.72 3.99
N ASP A 220 4.89 -10.13 4.65
CA ASP A 220 3.75 -9.50 3.98
C ASP A 220 4.03 -8.01 3.76
N MET A 221 4.04 -7.59 2.51
CA MET A 221 4.35 -6.21 2.14
C MET A 221 3.12 -5.30 2.16
N GLU A 222 1.91 -5.86 2.00
CA GLU A 222 0.67 -5.10 2.06
C GLU A 222 0.18 -4.98 3.51
N HIS A 223 0.33 -6.05 4.28
CA HIS A 223 -0.14 -6.15 5.65
C HIS A 223 1.01 -6.45 6.64
N PRO A 224 1.97 -5.52 6.81
CA PRO A 224 3.18 -5.80 7.60
C PRO A 224 2.90 -6.13 9.08
N SER A 225 1.74 -5.73 9.63
CA SER A 225 1.35 -6.03 11.02
C SER A 225 1.00 -7.51 11.28
N VAL A 226 0.80 -8.30 10.22
CA VAL A 226 0.54 -9.75 10.28
C VAL A 226 1.62 -10.57 9.56
N GLY A 227 2.65 -9.90 9.01
CA GLY A 227 3.79 -10.54 8.38
C GLY A 227 4.68 -11.28 9.39
N LEU A 228 5.50 -12.19 8.86
CA LEU A 228 6.53 -12.90 9.61
C LEU A 228 7.89 -12.76 8.92
N GLU A 229 8.93 -12.51 9.71
CA GLU A 229 10.29 -12.43 9.20
C GLU A 229 10.77 -13.80 8.63
N PRO A 230 11.43 -13.83 7.44
CA PRO A 230 11.83 -15.07 6.77
C PRO A 230 12.70 -16.03 7.57
N GLU A 231 13.67 -15.54 8.33
CA GLU A 231 14.54 -16.40 9.13
C GLU A 231 13.79 -17.01 10.32
N THR A 232 12.87 -16.26 10.91
CA THR A 232 11.95 -16.75 11.96
C THR A 232 11.06 -17.86 11.43
N PHE A 233 10.48 -17.67 10.23
CA PHE A 233 9.72 -18.72 9.56
C PHE A 233 10.57 -19.97 9.29
N LYS A 234 11.78 -19.79 8.75
CA LYS A 234 12.72 -20.89 8.46
C LYS A 234 13.08 -21.67 9.72
N ALA A 235 13.32 -20.98 10.83
CA ALA A 235 13.56 -21.57 12.14
C ALA A 235 12.36 -22.41 12.64
N MET A 236 11.15 -21.88 12.53
CA MET A 236 9.92 -22.62 12.86
C MET A 236 9.78 -23.90 12.02
N MET A 237 10.02 -23.81 10.70
CA MET A 237 9.96 -24.98 9.81
C MET A 237 11.06 -26.00 10.12
N GLN A 238 12.28 -25.55 10.43
CA GLN A 238 13.38 -26.43 10.80
C GLN A 238 13.10 -27.17 12.12
N TYR A 239 12.49 -26.50 13.10
CA TYR A 239 12.05 -27.14 14.34
C TYR A 239 11.11 -28.33 14.08
N LEU A 240 10.10 -28.12 13.20
CA LEU A 240 9.18 -29.20 12.81
C LEU A 240 9.94 -30.36 12.16
N LYS A 241 10.90 -30.06 11.29
CA LYS A 241 11.71 -31.08 10.60
C LYS A 241 12.57 -31.89 11.56
N ASP A 242 13.30 -31.21 12.45
CA ASP A 242 14.25 -31.82 13.38
C ASP A 242 13.56 -32.71 14.43
N ASN A 243 12.29 -32.42 14.72
CA ASN A 243 11.46 -33.18 15.65
C ASN A 243 10.51 -34.18 14.95
N GLY A 244 10.63 -34.35 13.63
CA GLY A 244 9.93 -35.39 12.88
C GLY A 244 8.43 -35.15 12.68
N TYR A 245 8.00 -33.89 12.60
CA TYR A 245 6.63 -33.55 12.26
C TYR A 245 6.29 -33.83 10.79
N GLN A 246 5.06 -34.27 10.55
CA GLN A 246 4.48 -34.38 9.23
C GLN A 246 3.65 -33.13 8.94
N CYS A 247 4.04 -32.36 7.92
CA CYS A 247 3.33 -31.16 7.49
C CYS A 247 2.59 -31.41 6.17
N ILE A 248 1.28 -31.18 6.15
CA ILE A 248 0.43 -31.41 4.98
C ILE A 248 -0.40 -30.17 4.61
N ALA A 249 -0.96 -30.17 3.40
CA ALA A 249 -1.99 -29.23 3.00
C ALA A 249 -3.34 -29.59 3.66
N LEU A 250 -4.22 -28.61 3.87
CA LEU A 250 -5.53 -28.82 4.48
C LEU A 250 -6.38 -29.82 3.68
N ARG A 251 -6.37 -29.79 2.34
CA ARG A 251 -7.08 -30.79 1.52
C ARG A 251 -6.70 -32.23 1.84
N ASP A 252 -5.45 -32.47 2.27
CA ASP A 252 -4.94 -33.82 2.54
C ASP A 252 -5.53 -34.41 3.84
N MET A 253 -6.22 -33.60 4.65
CA MET A 253 -7.02 -34.08 5.79
C MET A 253 -8.14 -35.03 5.36
N ALA A 254 -8.63 -34.94 4.11
CA ALA A 254 -9.60 -35.87 3.55
C ALA A 254 -9.10 -37.33 3.52
N LYS A 255 -7.78 -37.55 3.66
CA LYS A 255 -7.23 -38.92 3.82
C LYS A 255 -7.66 -39.54 5.14
N TYR A 256 -7.92 -38.73 6.17
CA TYR A 256 -8.22 -39.18 7.54
C TYR A 256 -9.68 -39.00 7.92
N ILE A 257 -10.40 -38.11 7.24
CA ILE A 257 -11.73 -37.64 7.61
C ILE A 257 -12.71 -37.91 6.48
N ASP A 258 -13.85 -38.53 6.81
CA ASP A 258 -15.04 -38.59 5.95
C ASP A 258 -15.72 -37.21 5.98
N THR A 259 -15.41 -36.39 4.97
CA THR A 259 -15.86 -34.99 4.91
C THR A 259 -17.37 -34.86 4.81
N ALA A 260 -18.07 -35.85 4.23
CA ALA A 260 -19.52 -35.85 4.13
C ALA A 260 -20.20 -36.09 5.49
N LYS A 261 -19.61 -36.94 6.33
CA LYS A 261 -20.06 -37.11 7.72
C LYS A 261 -19.65 -35.94 8.60
N ALA A 262 -18.41 -35.48 8.48
CA ALA A 262 -17.88 -34.35 9.24
C ALA A 262 -18.70 -33.06 9.01
N ALA A 263 -19.21 -32.83 7.79
CA ALA A 263 -20.03 -31.66 7.47
C ALA A 263 -21.32 -31.56 8.30
N LYS A 264 -21.76 -32.66 8.93
CA LYS A 264 -22.94 -32.71 9.81
C LYS A 264 -22.63 -32.40 11.28
N LEU A 265 -21.35 -32.23 11.65
CA LEU A 265 -20.94 -31.85 12.99
C LEU A 265 -21.42 -30.43 13.34
N PRO A 266 -21.62 -30.12 14.63
CA PRO A 266 -22.02 -28.79 15.07
C PRO A 266 -20.95 -27.74 14.70
N PRO A 267 -21.32 -26.44 14.70
CA PRO A 267 -20.35 -25.36 14.52
C PRO A 267 -19.22 -25.43 15.53
N THR A 268 -18.01 -25.11 15.07
CA THR A 268 -16.83 -25.04 15.92
C THR A 268 -17.00 -23.94 16.97
N ILE A 269 -16.67 -24.25 18.22
CA ILE A 269 -16.71 -23.28 19.33
C ILE A 269 -15.30 -22.96 19.82
N SER A 270 -15.05 -21.69 20.17
CA SER A 270 -13.72 -21.22 20.56
C SER A 270 -13.23 -21.83 21.89
N ASP A 271 -14.11 -21.93 22.90
CA ASP A 271 -13.74 -22.39 24.24
C ASP A 271 -14.22 -23.84 24.47
N THR A 272 -13.38 -24.80 24.08
CA THR A 272 -13.57 -26.22 24.42
C THR A 272 -12.62 -26.63 25.55
N LYS A 273 -12.70 -25.97 26.72
CA LYS A 273 -11.97 -26.44 27.92
C LYS A 273 -12.61 -27.72 28.49
N GLY A 274 -12.13 -28.88 28.02
CA GLY A 274 -12.27 -30.24 28.63
C GLY A 274 -13.28 -31.19 27.97
N THR A 275 -13.08 -32.52 27.87
CA THR A 275 -11.94 -33.40 28.28
C THR A 275 -11.88 -34.76 27.54
N ALA A 276 -10.70 -35.11 27.02
CA ALA A 276 -9.90 -36.28 27.42
C ALA A 276 -8.53 -35.73 27.90
N PRO A 277 -7.72 -36.37 28.77
CA PRO A 277 -6.49 -35.76 29.30
C PRO A 277 -5.45 -35.53 28.20
N PHE A 278 -5.55 -34.35 27.59
CA PHE A 278 -4.67 -33.89 26.55
C PHE A 278 -3.34 -33.45 27.18
N LYS A 279 -2.28 -34.21 26.93
CA LYS A 279 -0.92 -33.83 27.30
C LYS A 279 -0.22 -33.27 26.06
N SER A 280 0.74 -32.38 26.28
CA SER A 280 1.63 -31.94 25.21
C SER A 280 2.79 -32.94 25.11
N LEU A 281 3.42 -33.04 23.95
CA LEU A 281 4.68 -33.77 23.80
C LEU A 281 5.78 -33.09 24.65
N VAL A 282 6.63 -33.88 25.34
CA VAL A 282 7.58 -33.37 26.36
C VAL A 282 9.07 -33.62 26.08
N ASP A 283 9.43 -34.38 25.02
CA ASP A 283 10.81 -34.83 24.75
C ASP A 283 11.37 -34.34 23.39
N GLU A 284 11.14 -33.07 23.04
CA GLU A 284 11.58 -32.49 21.75
C GLU A 284 12.95 -31.79 21.86
N LYS A 285 13.74 -31.82 20.76
CA LYS A 285 15.01 -31.11 20.68
C LYS A 285 14.76 -29.60 20.83
N PRO A 286 15.42 -28.90 21.78
CA PRO A 286 15.23 -27.48 21.96
C PRO A 286 15.75 -26.71 20.75
N TYR A 287 14.99 -25.69 20.33
CA TYR A 287 15.40 -24.76 19.29
C TYR A 287 16.67 -23.98 19.72
N VAL A 288 17.64 -23.85 18.81
CA VAL A 288 18.83 -23.00 18.97
C VAL A 288 18.81 -21.98 17.81
N ALA A 289 18.80 -20.68 18.15
CA ALA A 289 18.55 -19.62 17.17
C ALA A 289 19.64 -19.47 16.10
N VAL A 290 19.22 -19.14 14.86
CA VAL A 290 20.10 -18.80 13.74
C VAL A 290 20.60 -17.36 13.86
N ALA A 291 21.84 -17.10 13.48
CA ALA A 291 22.53 -15.85 13.76
C ALA A 291 22.19 -14.72 12.79
N ALA A 292 21.43 -13.73 13.29
CA ALA A 292 21.14 -12.50 12.58
C ALA A 292 22.35 -11.53 12.54
N ARG A 293 22.37 -10.63 11.55
CA ARG A 293 23.48 -9.67 11.27
C ARG A 293 23.02 -8.22 11.15
N ALA A 294 21.98 -7.82 11.89
CA ALA A 294 21.41 -6.48 11.77
C ALA A 294 21.94 -5.52 12.87
N ILE A 295 21.99 -4.23 12.53
CA ILE A 295 21.90 -3.16 13.54
C ILE A 295 20.41 -3.02 13.88
N GLU A 296 20.05 -3.38 15.10
CA GLU A 296 18.68 -3.31 15.63
C GLU A 296 18.41 -1.95 16.26
N ASN A 297 19.44 -1.33 16.81
CA ASN A 297 19.37 0.03 17.33
C ASN A 297 20.69 0.75 17.06
N PHE A 298 20.59 1.96 16.52
CA PHE A 298 21.69 2.90 16.44
C PHE A 298 21.23 4.19 17.12
N SER A 299 21.93 4.66 18.14
CA SER A 299 21.56 5.89 18.84
C SER A 299 22.80 6.61 19.35
N PHE A 300 22.69 7.90 19.67
CA PHE A 300 23.67 8.59 20.51
C PHE A 300 23.10 8.76 21.92
N PRO A 301 23.94 8.83 22.96
CA PRO A 301 23.49 9.06 24.34
C PRO A 301 22.54 10.26 24.44
N GLY A 302 21.37 10.05 25.03
CA GLY A 302 20.36 11.10 25.22
C GLY A 302 19.50 11.43 24.00
N LEU A 303 19.63 10.70 22.89
CA LEU A 303 18.80 10.86 21.69
C LEU A 303 17.92 9.63 21.43
N PRO A 304 16.77 9.80 20.74
CA PRO A 304 15.96 8.67 20.30
C PRO A 304 16.73 7.76 19.32
N PRO A 305 16.31 6.49 19.16
CA PRO A 305 16.88 5.61 18.15
C PRO A 305 16.83 6.23 16.75
N ALA A 306 17.91 6.07 16.01
CA ALA A 306 18.02 6.50 14.63
C ALA A 306 17.01 5.80 13.73
N ARG A 307 16.61 6.48 12.66
CA ARG A 307 15.82 5.84 11.61
C ARG A 307 16.73 4.90 10.81
N ILE A 308 16.42 3.61 10.85
CA ILE A 308 17.10 2.59 10.06
C ILE A 308 16.21 2.23 8.88
N SER A 309 16.71 2.42 7.66
CA SER A 309 16.03 2.06 6.42
C SER A 309 16.98 1.22 5.58
N GLN A 310 16.74 -0.09 5.56
CA GLN A 310 17.61 -1.08 4.92
C GLN A 310 19.07 -1.07 5.43
N SER A 311 19.96 -0.37 4.72
CA SER A 311 21.37 -0.18 5.03
C SER A 311 21.73 1.28 5.29
N ASN A 312 20.75 2.20 5.29
CA ASN A 312 20.94 3.60 5.59
C ASN A 312 20.41 3.92 7.01
N ILE A 313 21.22 4.64 7.78
CA ILE A 313 20.89 5.10 9.13
C ILE A 313 20.98 6.62 9.13
N SER A 314 19.86 7.29 9.36
CA SER A 314 19.81 8.74 9.44
C SER A 314 19.55 9.17 10.87
N VAL A 315 20.40 10.07 11.37
CA VAL A 315 20.30 10.61 12.73
C VAL A 315 20.30 12.12 12.66
N THR A 316 19.25 12.76 13.19
CA THR A 316 19.27 14.19 13.44
C THR A 316 19.74 14.41 14.87
N VAL A 317 20.83 15.16 15.05
CA VAL A 317 21.36 15.53 16.37
C VAL A 317 21.06 17.00 16.69
N PRO A 318 20.95 17.38 17.97
CA PRO A 318 20.79 18.78 18.35
C PRO A 318 21.84 19.69 17.70
N PHE A 319 21.47 20.91 17.34
CA PHE A 319 22.35 21.85 16.62
C PHE A 319 23.76 21.98 17.22
N ALA A 320 23.84 22.15 18.54
CA ALA A 320 25.08 22.39 19.28
C ALA A 320 25.95 21.13 19.42
N THR A 321 25.49 19.98 18.93
CA THR A 321 26.24 18.73 18.99
C THR A 321 27.52 18.85 18.18
N ASP A 322 28.65 18.61 18.82
CA ASP A 322 29.90 18.40 18.13
C ASP A 322 29.86 17.04 17.42
N ILE A 323 29.71 17.07 16.09
CA ILE A 323 29.65 15.86 15.26
C ILE A 323 31.04 15.35 14.86
N THR A 324 32.12 16.02 15.27
CA THR A 324 33.48 15.61 14.93
C THR A 324 33.96 14.42 15.75
N SER A 325 33.30 14.10 16.86
CA SER A 325 33.69 13.02 17.77
C SER A 325 32.49 12.44 18.54
N LEU A 326 31.50 11.87 17.84
CA LEU A 326 30.33 11.24 18.47
C LEU A 326 30.53 9.75 18.73
N THR A 327 30.03 9.31 19.88
CA THR A 327 30.10 7.92 20.35
C THR A 327 28.72 7.27 20.27
N PRO A 328 28.43 6.42 19.27
CA PRO A 328 27.13 5.77 19.15
C PRO A 328 26.99 4.57 20.09
N LYS A 329 25.77 4.38 20.61
CA LYS A 329 25.30 3.15 21.20
C LYS A 329 24.63 2.32 20.11
N ILE A 330 25.28 1.22 19.76
CA ILE A 330 24.84 0.29 18.72
C ILE A 330 24.42 -1.01 19.41
N ILE A 331 23.20 -1.46 19.13
CA ILE A 331 22.71 -2.79 19.47
C ILE A 331 22.60 -3.55 18.16
N VAL A 332 23.25 -4.69 18.11
CA VAL A 332 23.18 -5.63 16.98
C VAL A 332 22.46 -6.89 17.40
N SER A 333 22.04 -7.65 16.40
CA SER A 333 21.42 -8.94 16.62
C SER A 333 22.23 -9.88 17.52
N ALA A 334 21.51 -10.72 18.26
CA ALA A 334 22.09 -11.64 19.23
C ALA A 334 23.20 -12.51 18.61
N GLY A 335 24.40 -12.47 19.21
CA GLY A 335 25.58 -13.21 18.73
C GLY A 335 26.35 -12.54 17.59
N ALA A 336 25.90 -11.39 17.07
CA ALA A 336 26.63 -10.61 16.08
C ALA A 336 27.66 -9.64 16.72
N SER A 337 28.62 -9.19 15.92
CA SER A 337 29.60 -8.17 16.26
C SER A 337 29.50 -6.99 15.28
N VAL A 338 29.85 -5.77 15.70
CA VAL A 338 29.83 -4.58 14.84
C VAL A 338 31.20 -3.90 14.79
N MET A 339 31.56 -3.37 13.61
CA MET A 339 32.80 -2.64 13.35
C MET A 339 32.50 -1.35 12.56
N PRO A 340 32.90 -0.16 13.04
CA PRO A 340 33.47 0.12 14.36
C PRO A 340 32.57 -0.34 15.51
N ALA A 341 33.18 -0.73 16.63
CA ALA A 341 32.44 -1.21 17.81
C ALA A 341 31.54 -0.11 18.40
N THR A 342 30.45 -0.52 19.05
CA THR A 342 29.64 0.37 19.89
C THR A 342 30.54 1.07 20.92
N GLY A 343 30.30 2.36 21.19
CA GLY A 343 31.13 3.12 22.12
C GLY A 343 32.42 3.72 21.54
N ILE A 344 32.71 3.55 20.25
CA ILE A 344 33.87 4.19 19.60
C ILE A 344 33.49 5.55 18.99
N ALA A 345 34.24 6.60 19.35
CA ALA A 345 34.05 7.93 18.80
C ALA A 345 34.37 7.99 17.29
N ARG A 346 33.52 8.67 16.52
CA ARG A 346 33.68 8.87 15.07
C ARG A 346 33.34 10.31 14.65
N ASN A 347 33.97 10.73 13.56
CA ASN A 347 33.68 12.01 12.92
C ASN A 347 32.55 11.83 11.89
N PHE A 348 31.41 12.46 12.12
CA PHE A 348 30.24 12.42 11.24
C PHE A 348 30.04 13.69 10.42
N THR A 349 31.08 14.53 10.22
CA THR A 349 31.03 15.62 9.23
C THR A 349 30.87 15.11 7.79
N GLN A 350 31.13 13.82 7.57
CA GLN A 350 30.80 13.06 6.37
C GLN A 350 30.16 11.72 6.78
N PRO A 351 29.36 11.06 5.92
CA PRO A 351 28.76 9.77 6.22
C PRO A 351 29.79 8.72 6.68
N GLN A 352 29.41 7.90 7.66
CA GLN A 352 30.27 6.87 8.27
C GLN A 352 29.73 5.46 8.01
N THR A 353 30.62 4.50 7.82
CA THR A 353 30.24 3.11 7.53
C THR A 353 30.40 2.19 8.75
N TYR A 354 29.43 1.30 8.97
CA TYR A 354 29.45 0.26 10.00
C TYR A 354 29.17 -1.10 9.36
N SER A 355 29.88 -2.14 9.80
CA SER A 355 29.72 -3.52 9.34
C SER A 355 29.34 -4.42 10.50
N VAL A 356 28.25 -5.17 10.36
CA VAL A 356 27.79 -6.17 11.34
C VAL A 356 28.14 -7.56 10.82
N LYS A 357 28.92 -8.32 11.61
CA LYS A 357 29.33 -9.69 11.33
C LYS A 357 28.56 -10.66 12.22
N SER A 358 27.81 -11.59 11.62
CA SER A 358 27.09 -12.67 12.34
C SER A 358 28.04 -13.76 12.84
N ILE A 359 27.53 -14.66 13.69
CA ILE A 359 28.27 -15.84 14.19
C ILE A 359 28.73 -16.77 13.05
N ASP A 360 28.03 -16.77 11.91
CA ASP A 360 28.38 -17.55 10.72
C ASP A 360 29.49 -16.91 9.88
N GLY A 361 29.95 -15.72 10.27
CA GLY A 361 31.01 -14.97 9.63
C GLY A 361 30.55 -14.02 8.52
N SER A 362 29.27 -14.01 8.16
CA SER A 362 28.72 -13.15 7.12
C SER A 362 28.56 -11.69 7.58
N ILE A 363 28.72 -10.73 6.65
CA ILE A 363 28.82 -9.29 6.96
C ILE A 363 27.70 -8.50 6.25
N LYS A 364 27.04 -7.59 6.97
CA LYS A 364 26.14 -6.55 6.42
C LYS A 364 26.69 -5.15 6.72
N THR A 365 26.67 -4.27 5.73
CA THR A 365 27.21 -2.90 5.85
C THR A 365 26.08 -1.86 5.92
N TYR A 366 26.28 -0.83 6.75
CA TYR A 366 25.38 0.28 6.99
C TYR A 366 26.11 1.61 6.78
N THR A 367 25.42 2.59 6.20
CA THR A 367 25.89 3.98 6.06
C THR A 367 25.11 4.88 7.01
N VAL A 368 25.81 5.56 7.91
CA VAL A 368 25.25 6.47 8.91
C VAL A 368 25.49 7.90 8.48
N THR A 369 24.41 8.66 8.29
CA THR A 369 24.46 10.11 8.03
C THR A 369 23.90 10.85 9.24
N VAL A 370 24.66 11.83 9.73
CA VAL A 370 24.24 12.69 10.85
C VAL A 370 23.96 14.08 10.33
N SER A 371 22.73 14.54 10.47
CA SER A 371 22.33 15.93 10.22
C SER A 371 22.17 16.67 11.54
N LYS A 372 22.43 17.98 11.53
CA LYS A 372 22.13 18.84 12.68
C LYS A 372 20.72 19.38 12.52
N SER A 373 19.94 19.38 13.61
CA SER A 373 18.70 20.16 13.67
C SER A 373 18.99 21.62 13.34
N ALA A 374 18.01 22.31 12.75
CA ALA A 374 18.07 23.76 12.62
C ALA A 374 18.26 24.40 14.01
N ILE A 375 19.09 25.44 14.06
CA ILE A 375 19.35 26.16 15.31
C ILE A 375 18.06 26.81 15.83
N SER A 376 17.65 26.48 17.05
CA SER A 376 16.47 27.13 17.64
C SER A 376 16.80 28.58 17.98
N LYS A 377 16.02 29.50 17.40
CA LYS A 377 16.07 30.94 17.71
C LYS A 377 15.04 31.35 18.76
N ALA A 378 14.28 30.37 19.29
CA ALA A 378 13.22 30.63 20.25
C ALA A 378 13.81 30.87 21.64
N ALA A 379 13.55 32.06 22.20
CA ALA A 379 14.08 32.52 23.48
C ALA A 379 12.93 32.96 24.42
N GLU A 380 11.84 32.21 24.48
CA GLU A 380 10.60 32.67 25.08
C GLU A 380 10.31 31.97 26.41
N ILE A 381 9.58 32.65 27.31
CA ILE A 381 8.89 32.01 28.43
C ILE A 381 7.56 31.49 27.87
N LEU A 382 7.31 30.18 27.97
CA LEU A 382 6.14 29.50 27.37
C LEU A 382 4.95 29.38 28.31
N SER A 383 5.21 29.25 29.61
CA SER A 383 4.18 29.25 30.66
C SER A 383 4.75 29.93 31.90
N LEU A 384 3.92 30.61 32.69
CA LEU A 384 4.31 31.20 33.97
C LEU A 384 3.11 31.15 34.91
N LYS A 385 3.32 30.61 36.11
CA LYS A 385 2.33 30.52 37.19
C LYS A 385 2.88 31.08 38.50
N LEU A 386 1.99 31.65 39.30
CA LEU A 386 2.25 32.00 40.70
C LEU A 386 1.49 31.03 41.61
N PRO A 387 2.01 30.70 42.82
CA PRO A 387 1.28 29.88 43.78
C PRO A 387 -0.12 30.42 44.06
N GLY A 388 -1.16 29.61 43.85
CA GLY A 388 -2.57 29.96 44.10
C GLY A 388 -3.27 30.79 43.01
N ILE A 389 -2.60 31.11 41.89
CA ILE A 389 -3.18 31.89 40.79
C ILE A 389 -2.97 31.14 39.47
N ALA A 390 -4.07 30.74 38.83
CA ALA A 390 -4.01 30.04 37.55
C ALA A 390 -3.76 31.02 36.39
N SER A 391 -2.60 30.85 35.76
CA SER A 391 -2.19 31.35 34.42
C SER A 391 -2.23 32.87 34.19
N ALA A 392 -1.05 33.45 33.96
CA ALA A 392 -0.87 34.83 33.50
C ALA A 392 -0.96 34.93 31.97
N SER A 393 -1.20 36.14 31.43
CA SER A 393 -0.97 36.42 30.00
C SER A 393 0.55 36.60 29.79
N ILE A 394 1.13 35.85 28.83
CA ILE A 394 2.60 35.70 28.70
C ILE A 394 3.08 36.19 27.34
N THR A 395 3.75 37.35 27.25
CA THR A 395 4.50 37.68 26.03
C THR A 395 5.96 37.26 26.12
N PRO A 396 6.59 37.10 24.95
CA PRO A 396 8.04 36.98 24.87
C PRO A 396 8.82 38.12 25.56
N LYS A 397 8.28 39.35 25.72
CA LYS A 397 9.01 40.50 26.30
C LYS A 397 8.46 41.06 27.61
N ARG A 398 7.21 40.77 27.97
CA ARG A 398 6.49 41.26 29.17
C ARG A 398 5.41 40.28 29.65
N ILE A 399 5.34 40.04 30.95
CA ILE A 399 4.31 39.21 31.58
C ILE A 399 3.64 40.05 32.65
N GLY A 400 2.32 40.21 32.57
CA GLY A 400 1.54 40.98 33.54
C GLY A 400 0.70 40.02 34.39
N ILE A 401 0.76 40.15 35.71
CA ILE A 401 -0.02 39.31 36.64
C ILE A 401 -0.78 40.19 37.61
N SER A 402 -2.11 40.13 37.55
CA SER A 402 -2.98 40.78 38.53
C SER A 402 -3.33 39.82 39.66
N VAL A 403 -2.99 40.21 40.88
CA VAL A 403 -3.22 39.41 42.10
C VAL A 403 -4.21 40.12 43.02
N ALA A 404 -4.85 39.36 43.92
CA ALA A 404 -5.82 39.89 44.87
C ALA A 404 -5.21 40.97 45.78
N LYS A 405 -6.02 41.96 46.15
CA LYS A 405 -5.65 43.01 47.09
C LYS A 405 -5.22 42.39 48.43
N GLY A 406 -4.00 42.67 48.87
CA GLY A 406 -3.39 42.08 50.08
C GLY A 406 -2.40 40.93 49.83
N THR A 407 -2.21 40.50 48.58
CA THR A 407 -1.13 39.54 48.23
C THR A 407 0.23 40.18 48.48
N ASP A 408 1.09 39.50 49.24
CA ASP A 408 2.48 39.93 49.46
C ASP A 408 3.31 39.76 48.18
N LEU A 409 3.77 40.87 47.62
CA LEU A 409 4.56 40.89 46.39
C LEU A 409 6.07 40.73 46.63
N THR A 410 6.53 40.80 47.88
CA THR A 410 7.96 40.96 48.20
C THR A 410 8.78 39.67 48.03
N THR A 411 8.12 38.50 48.00
CA THR A 411 8.82 37.20 47.96
C THR A 411 8.18 36.17 47.00
N LEU A 412 7.55 36.60 45.91
CA LEU A 412 6.91 35.66 44.98
C LEU A 412 7.94 34.84 44.21
N ALA A 413 7.66 33.55 44.00
CA ALA A 413 8.48 32.62 43.25
C ALA A 413 7.70 32.10 42.02
N PRO A 414 7.80 32.78 40.86
CA PRO A 414 7.11 32.32 39.65
C PRO A 414 7.73 31.04 39.13
N GLU A 415 6.89 30.04 38.86
CA GLU A 415 7.28 28.82 38.15
C GLU A 415 6.92 29.00 36.67
N PHE A 416 7.88 28.81 35.79
CA PHE A 416 7.69 28.97 34.36
C PHE A 416 8.43 27.91 33.54
N THR A 417 7.92 27.64 32.33
CA THR A 417 8.61 26.86 31.30
C THR A 417 9.14 27.81 30.22
N ILE A 418 10.18 27.40 29.48
CA ILE A 418 10.84 28.20 28.44
C ILE A 418 10.93 27.41 27.14
N SER A 419 11.20 28.11 26.04
CA SER A 419 11.42 27.51 24.71
C SER A 419 12.38 26.33 24.81
N PRO A 420 12.14 25.23 24.06
CA PRO A 420 13.05 24.10 24.02
C PRO A 420 14.48 24.55 23.71
N PHE A 421 15.44 24.00 24.46
CA PHE A 421 16.89 24.30 24.36
C PHE A 421 17.33 25.70 24.80
N ALA A 422 16.41 26.53 25.29
CA ALA A 422 16.75 27.83 25.87
C ALA A 422 17.18 27.70 27.34
N THR A 423 17.82 28.75 27.88
CA THR A 423 18.13 28.89 29.32
C THR A 423 17.60 30.22 29.84
N ALA A 424 17.19 30.30 31.10
CA ALA A 424 16.67 31.53 31.71
C ALA A 424 17.49 31.98 32.92
N VAL A 425 17.75 33.29 33.00
CA VAL A 425 18.36 33.94 34.16
C VAL A 425 17.41 35.03 34.66
N PRO A 426 16.89 34.93 35.90
CA PRO A 426 17.12 33.87 36.88
C PRO A 426 16.32 32.60 36.53
N PRO A 427 16.67 31.44 37.11
CA PRO A 427 15.93 30.20 36.90
C PRO A 427 14.47 30.25 37.40
N SER A 428 13.66 29.36 36.84
CA SER A 428 12.29 29.07 37.28
C SER A 428 12.22 28.81 38.79
N GLY A 429 11.21 29.37 39.47
CA GLY A 429 11.02 29.24 40.92
C GLY A 429 11.87 30.17 41.80
N THR A 430 12.67 31.07 41.22
CA THR A 430 13.46 32.04 41.99
C THR A 430 12.56 33.07 42.67
N LYS A 431 12.69 33.21 44.01
CA LYS A 431 11.99 34.25 44.79
C LYS A 431 12.47 35.65 44.38
N ARG A 432 11.53 36.57 44.14
CA ARG A 432 11.80 37.95 43.72
C ARG A 432 10.79 38.91 44.36
N ASP A 433 11.20 40.16 44.52
CA ASP A 433 10.34 41.27 44.95
C ASP A 433 9.65 41.91 43.74
N PHE A 434 8.34 41.71 43.61
CA PHE A 434 7.53 42.25 42.53
C PHE A 434 6.82 43.57 42.88
N THR A 435 7.20 44.25 43.96
CA THR A 435 6.78 45.65 44.18
C THR A 435 7.25 46.58 43.05
N LYS A 436 8.20 46.12 42.23
CA LYS A 436 8.63 46.70 40.95
C LYS A 436 8.73 45.61 39.88
N PRO A 437 8.64 45.94 38.57
CA PRO A 437 8.84 44.98 37.49
C PRO A 437 10.19 44.26 37.57
N GLN A 438 10.20 42.95 37.33
CA GLN A 438 11.40 42.09 37.36
C GLN A 438 11.72 41.57 35.95
N THR A 439 12.99 41.33 35.62
CA THR A 439 13.39 40.81 34.30
C THR A 439 13.92 39.38 34.36
N TYR A 440 13.68 38.66 33.26
CA TYR A 440 14.11 37.30 33.00
C TYR A 440 14.75 37.27 31.62
N SER A 441 16.05 37.00 31.54
CA SER A 441 16.74 36.84 30.26
C SER A 441 16.70 35.39 29.85
N VAL A 442 15.95 35.09 28.80
CA VAL A 442 15.95 33.78 28.14
C VAL A 442 16.94 33.84 26.97
N THR A 443 17.83 32.85 26.88
CA THR A 443 18.83 32.73 25.82
C THR A 443 18.46 31.53 24.96
N ALA A 444 18.15 31.76 23.68
CA ALA A 444 17.92 30.72 22.69
C ALA A 444 19.19 29.90 22.41
N GLN A 445 19.01 28.80 21.71
CA GLN A 445 20.10 27.90 21.34
C GLN A 445 21.11 28.53 20.36
N ASP A 446 20.71 29.54 19.57
CA ASP A 446 21.60 30.35 18.73
C ASP A 446 22.40 31.44 19.46
N GLY A 447 22.21 31.55 20.77
CA GLY A 447 22.80 32.61 21.59
C GLY A 447 22.07 33.94 21.49
N SER A 448 21.02 34.05 20.67
CA SER A 448 20.13 35.20 20.71
C SER A 448 19.42 35.25 22.06
N LYS A 449 19.22 36.46 22.56
CA LYS A 449 18.64 36.68 23.88
C LYS A 449 17.36 37.45 23.76
N GLN A 450 16.46 37.10 24.64
CA GLN A 450 15.22 37.79 24.85
C GLN A 450 15.05 38.07 26.33
N VAL A 451 14.75 39.32 26.64
CA VAL A 451 14.51 39.76 28.01
C VAL A 451 13.00 39.93 28.17
N THR A 452 12.44 39.16 29.09
CA THR A 452 11.03 39.20 29.48
C THR A 452 10.89 39.93 30.80
N THR A 453 10.06 40.98 30.84
CA THR A 453 9.78 41.76 32.05
C THR A 453 8.48 41.29 32.70
N VAL A 454 8.56 40.66 33.87
CA VAL A 454 7.40 40.22 34.65
C VAL A 454 7.01 41.33 35.63
N THR A 455 5.79 41.83 35.52
CA THR A 455 5.18 42.80 36.45
C THR A 455 4.02 42.14 37.17
N VAL A 456 3.99 42.25 38.50
CA VAL A 456 2.84 41.83 39.31
C VAL A 456 2.20 43.09 39.87
N VAL A 457 0.90 43.24 39.67
CA VAL A 457 0.12 44.38 40.18
C VAL A 457 -1.04 43.88 41.02
N HIS A 458 -1.43 44.66 42.03
CA HIS A 458 -2.74 44.50 42.65
C HIS A 458 -3.80 45.01 41.67
N GLY A 459 -4.73 44.14 41.28
CA GLY A 459 -5.81 44.50 40.37
C GLY A 459 -7.11 44.80 41.12
N ASP A 460 -7.78 45.91 40.78
CA ASP A 460 -9.13 46.23 41.29
C ASP A 460 -10.25 45.64 40.40
N LYS A 461 -9.89 45.06 39.25
CA LYS A 461 -10.82 44.44 38.28
C LYS A 461 -10.28 43.09 37.79
N PRO A 462 -11.15 42.09 37.58
CA PRO A 462 -10.75 40.79 37.05
C PRO A 462 -10.35 40.88 35.57
N GLY A 463 -9.28 40.18 35.19
CA GLY A 463 -8.79 40.07 33.81
C GLY A 463 -8.76 38.63 33.29
N SER A 464 -9.00 37.65 34.16
CA SER A 464 -9.09 36.23 33.79
C SER A 464 -10.32 35.62 34.44
N PHE A 465 -11.15 34.98 33.62
CA PHE A 465 -12.43 34.39 34.01
C PHE A 465 -12.41 32.91 33.70
N THR A 466 -12.90 32.09 34.63
CA THR A 466 -12.94 30.63 34.52
C THR A 466 -14.37 30.14 34.67
N TRP A 467 -14.84 29.40 33.66
CA TRP A 467 -16.15 28.78 33.65
C TRP A 467 -16.23 27.75 34.79
N ASN A 468 -17.17 27.92 35.73
CA ASN A 468 -17.15 27.20 37.01
C ASN A 468 -18.23 26.13 37.16
N LYS A 469 -19.04 25.86 36.12
CA LYS A 469 -20.07 24.81 36.12
C LYS A 469 -20.03 23.93 34.88
N VAL A 470 -20.28 22.63 35.05
CA VAL A 470 -20.57 21.70 33.94
C VAL A 470 -22.05 21.79 33.59
N ALA A 471 -22.46 22.95 33.07
CA ALA A 471 -23.85 23.23 32.69
C ALA A 471 -23.88 24.28 31.58
N ASP A 472 -24.94 24.26 30.78
CA ASP A 472 -25.18 25.26 29.75
C ASP A 472 -25.49 26.62 30.40
N GLY A 473 -25.04 27.71 29.78
CA GLY A 473 -25.34 29.05 30.31
C GLY A 473 -24.88 30.22 29.45
N ASN A 474 -25.30 31.41 29.87
CA ASN A 474 -24.99 32.68 29.22
C ASN A 474 -23.72 33.31 29.80
N TRP A 475 -22.97 34.07 28.99
CA TRP A 475 -21.76 34.75 29.43
C TRP A 475 -22.06 35.91 30.39
N SER A 476 -23.24 36.53 30.30
CA SER A 476 -23.71 37.57 31.23
C SER A 476 -24.07 37.06 32.63
N ASP A 477 -24.28 35.75 32.82
CA ASP A 477 -24.58 35.17 34.13
C ASP A 477 -23.32 35.05 34.98
N ALA A 478 -23.19 35.96 35.96
CA ALA A 478 -22.07 35.98 36.89
C ALA A 478 -21.88 34.68 37.67
N THR A 479 -22.92 33.86 37.81
CA THR A 479 -22.83 32.58 38.52
C THR A 479 -22.13 31.49 37.71
N MET A 480 -21.94 31.69 36.39
CA MET A 480 -21.20 30.78 35.51
C MET A 480 -19.69 31.01 35.55
N TRP A 481 -19.23 32.08 36.23
CA TRP A 481 -17.84 32.51 36.23
C TRP A 481 -17.27 32.60 37.64
N SER A 482 -16.01 32.18 37.75
CA SER A 482 -15.07 32.61 38.78
C SER A 482 -13.98 33.46 38.12
N ASN A 483 -13.26 34.28 38.89
CA ASN A 483 -12.20 35.11 38.33
C ASN A 483 -10.90 35.08 39.16
N ASN A 484 -9.84 35.66 38.61
CA ASN A 484 -8.51 35.71 39.22
C ASN A 484 -8.41 36.53 40.52
N LEU A 485 -9.46 37.23 40.91
CA LEU A 485 -9.56 37.95 42.20
C LEU A 485 -10.39 37.17 43.23
N GLY A 486 -10.84 35.95 42.91
CA GLY A 486 -11.60 35.08 43.82
C GLY A 486 -13.08 35.45 43.96
N THR A 487 -13.63 36.31 43.08
CA THR A 487 -15.04 36.71 43.12
C THR A 487 -15.87 36.05 42.00
N THR A 488 -17.20 36.00 42.18
CA THR A 488 -18.16 35.53 41.17
C THR A 488 -18.72 36.72 40.40
N SER A 489 -18.11 37.05 39.26
CA SER A 489 -18.55 38.14 38.39
C SER A 489 -18.42 37.75 36.92
N ALA A 490 -19.39 38.14 36.09
CA ALA A 490 -19.33 37.96 34.64
C ALA A 490 -18.28 38.90 34.00
N PRO A 491 -17.74 38.55 32.82
CA PRO A 491 -16.98 39.48 32.00
C PRO A 491 -17.79 40.72 31.63
N THR A 492 -17.13 41.87 31.48
CA THR A 492 -17.78 43.12 31.05
C THR A 492 -18.35 43.00 29.64
N ALA A 493 -19.46 43.70 29.36
CA ALA A 493 -20.21 43.59 28.09
C ALA A 493 -19.35 43.70 26.81
N ASN A 494 -18.34 44.55 26.77
CA ASN A 494 -17.50 44.73 25.57
C ASN A 494 -16.18 43.94 25.59
N GLY A 495 -15.94 43.13 26.63
CA GLY A 495 -14.62 42.52 26.87
C GLY A 495 -13.53 43.56 27.10
N GLN A 496 -12.27 43.11 27.08
CA GLN A 496 -11.06 43.94 27.06
C GLN A 496 -9.96 43.20 26.30
N GLU A 497 -8.99 43.95 25.79
CA GLU A 497 -7.88 43.42 24.98
C GLU A 497 -6.93 42.50 25.75
N ASP A 498 -7.01 42.45 27.08
CA ASP A 498 -6.19 41.61 27.94
C ASP A 498 -6.96 40.44 28.58
N TYR A 499 -8.24 40.27 28.25
CA TYR A 499 -9.08 39.24 28.85
C TYR A 499 -8.64 37.82 28.45
N ILE A 500 -8.71 36.93 29.45
CA ILE A 500 -8.50 35.48 29.33
C ILE A 500 -9.78 34.77 29.76
N LEU A 501 -10.31 33.88 28.92
CA LEU A 501 -11.42 32.99 29.27
C LEU A 501 -10.94 31.54 29.35
N ASN A 502 -11.26 30.87 30.43
CA ASN A 502 -10.82 29.50 30.72
C ASN A 502 -12.01 28.55 30.83
N PHE A 503 -11.98 27.47 30.05
CA PHE A 503 -12.92 26.36 30.03
C PHE A 503 -12.15 25.10 30.42
N ASN A 504 -12.12 24.82 31.71
CA ASN A 504 -11.25 23.82 32.30
C ASN A 504 -12.04 22.78 33.10
N LEU A 505 -13.32 22.56 32.80
CA LEU A 505 -14.13 21.56 33.48
C LEU A 505 -14.31 20.33 32.60
N GLU A 506 -14.19 19.16 33.21
CA GLU A 506 -14.44 17.91 32.52
C GLU A 506 -15.95 17.69 32.36
N GLY A 507 -16.40 17.57 31.10
CA GLY A 507 -17.82 17.34 30.78
C GLY A 507 -18.26 17.97 29.46
N LYS A 508 -19.51 17.70 29.08
CA LYS A 508 -20.20 18.30 27.92
C LYS A 508 -21.08 19.45 28.39
N TYR A 509 -20.88 20.63 27.83
CA TYR A 509 -21.67 21.82 28.16
C TYR A 509 -21.52 22.89 27.07
N ALA A 510 -22.43 23.85 27.06
CA ALA A 510 -22.48 24.94 26.09
C ALA A 510 -22.40 26.33 26.74
N GLY A 511 -21.62 27.23 26.14
CA GLY A 511 -21.56 28.64 26.53
C GLY A 511 -22.15 29.52 25.43
N TYR A 512 -23.16 30.32 25.77
CA TYR A 512 -23.75 31.29 24.85
C TYR A 512 -23.23 32.71 25.15
N ASN A 513 -22.50 33.31 24.21
CA ASN A 513 -22.06 34.70 24.31
C ASN A 513 -23.22 35.65 24.00
N ASP A 514 -23.91 36.13 25.03
CA ASP A 514 -24.94 37.15 24.96
C ASP A 514 -24.42 38.58 25.23
N LEU A 515 -23.10 38.74 25.40
CA LEU A 515 -22.45 40.03 25.61
C LEU A 515 -22.33 40.82 24.29
N GLY A 516 -21.66 41.97 24.30
CA GLY A 516 -21.58 42.90 23.17
C GLY A 516 -21.08 42.25 21.87
N LYS A 517 -21.54 42.78 20.72
CA LYS A 517 -21.26 42.27 19.36
C LYS A 517 -19.79 42.42 18.90
N SER A 518 -18.90 42.90 19.76
CA SER A 518 -17.47 43.02 19.46
C SER A 518 -16.67 42.79 20.74
N PHE A 519 -17.01 41.69 21.43
CA PHE A 519 -16.39 41.33 22.69
C PHE A 519 -14.89 41.15 22.49
N GLN A 520 -14.09 42.03 23.09
CA GLN A 520 -12.64 42.00 22.97
C GLN A 520 -12.06 40.91 23.86
N LEU A 521 -11.14 40.14 23.30
CA LEU A 521 -10.54 39.00 23.97
C LEU A 521 -9.08 38.83 23.52
N ASN A 522 -8.19 38.47 24.43
CA ASN A 522 -6.84 38.05 24.04
C ASN A 522 -6.75 36.54 23.92
N GLN A 523 -7.21 35.81 24.94
CA GLN A 523 -6.87 34.39 25.07
C GLN A 523 -8.09 33.55 25.45
N PHE A 524 -8.19 32.41 24.76
CA PHE A 524 -9.22 31.41 24.99
C PHE A 524 -8.58 30.05 25.33
N ASN A 525 -8.83 29.52 26.52
CA ASN A 525 -8.20 28.27 26.99
C ASN A 525 -9.26 27.17 27.18
N ILE A 526 -9.10 26.05 26.47
CA ILE A 526 -9.94 24.85 26.55
C ILE A 526 -9.05 23.69 27.00
N VAL A 527 -9.21 23.20 28.23
CA VAL A 527 -8.16 22.37 28.85
C VAL A 527 -8.56 20.90 29.05
N GLN A 528 -9.74 20.62 29.57
CA GLN A 528 -10.13 19.23 29.90
C GLN A 528 -11.61 18.93 29.64
N THR A 529 -12.22 19.69 28.74
CA THR A 529 -13.61 19.51 28.31
C THR A 529 -13.87 18.13 27.70
N ARG A 530 -15.14 17.75 27.52
CA ARG A 530 -15.55 16.54 26.79
C ARG A 530 -16.50 16.83 25.62
N GLY A 531 -16.28 17.92 24.89
CA GLY A 531 -17.16 18.40 23.81
C GLY A 531 -17.86 19.70 24.17
N LEU A 532 -17.08 20.76 24.39
CA LEU A 532 -17.55 22.13 24.61
C LEU A 532 -18.19 22.69 23.34
N LYS A 533 -19.31 23.42 23.48
CA LYS A 533 -19.93 24.15 22.36
C LYS A 533 -20.09 25.63 22.69
N LEU A 534 -19.59 26.50 21.83
CA LEU A 534 -19.68 27.95 22.02
C LEU A 534 -20.42 28.60 20.87
N SER A 535 -21.39 29.46 21.19
CA SER A 535 -22.21 30.15 20.19
C SER A 535 -22.59 31.56 20.67
N GLY A 536 -23.27 32.34 19.83
CA GLY A 536 -23.72 33.69 20.16
C GLY A 536 -22.96 34.80 19.43
N ASN A 537 -22.83 35.95 20.10
CA ASN A 537 -22.24 37.17 19.54
C ASN A 537 -20.74 37.02 19.26
N SER A 538 -20.24 37.84 18.33
CA SER A 538 -18.87 37.77 17.82
C SER A 538 -17.80 38.21 18.81
N ILE A 539 -16.64 37.57 18.70
CA ILE A 539 -15.42 37.91 19.45
C ILE A 539 -14.46 38.64 18.52
N ASN A 540 -13.85 39.70 19.03
CA ASN A 540 -12.72 40.36 18.40
C ASN A 540 -11.44 40.03 19.18
N PHE A 541 -10.64 39.14 18.63
CA PHE A 541 -9.34 38.78 19.16
C PHE A 541 -8.36 39.91 18.90
N THR A 542 -7.79 40.46 19.98
CA THR A 542 -6.89 41.60 19.93
C THR A 542 -5.60 41.31 20.67
N THR A 543 -4.52 41.96 20.23
CA THR A 543 -3.26 41.93 20.97
C THR A 543 -3.46 42.57 22.34
N ASN A 544 -2.97 41.92 23.38
CA ASN A 544 -2.98 42.48 24.72
C ASN A 544 -2.10 43.73 24.76
N LYS A 545 -2.69 44.93 24.88
CA LYS A 545 -1.92 46.19 24.89
C LYS A 545 -0.94 46.33 26.06
N SER A 546 -1.22 45.67 27.19
CA SER A 546 -0.39 45.75 28.40
C SER A 546 0.89 44.92 28.27
N THR A 547 0.80 43.76 27.59
CA THR A 547 1.92 42.83 27.46
C THR A 547 2.52 42.82 26.05
N GLY A 548 1.70 42.96 25.01
CA GLY A 548 2.00 42.79 23.60
C GLY A 548 1.66 41.41 23.03
N ASN A 549 0.80 40.63 23.71
CA ASN A 549 0.51 39.23 23.37
C ASN A 549 -0.33 39.11 22.12
N SER A 550 0.15 38.33 21.15
CA SER A 550 -0.69 37.82 20.08
C SER A 550 -1.93 37.15 20.70
N PRO A 551 -3.11 37.33 20.10
CA PRO A 551 -4.28 36.60 20.54
C PRO A 551 -4.12 35.08 20.34
N GLN A 552 -4.74 34.28 21.21
CA GLN A 552 -4.57 32.83 21.21
C GLN A 552 -5.86 32.04 21.50
N ILE A 553 -5.98 30.86 20.89
CA ILE A 553 -6.91 29.78 21.25
C ILE A 553 -6.07 28.54 21.58
N ASN A 554 -6.18 28.05 22.81
CA ASN A 554 -5.47 26.87 23.29
C ASN A 554 -6.45 25.72 23.49
N SER A 555 -6.36 24.69 22.65
CA SER A 555 -7.12 23.44 22.78
C SER A 555 -6.19 22.35 23.30
N LEU A 556 -6.28 22.13 24.61
CA LEU A 556 -5.48 21.19 25.39
C LEU A 556 -6.32 20.03 25.93
N SER A 557 -7.56 19.82 25.44
CA SER A 557 -8.45 18.72 25.84
C SER A 557 -8.10 17.42 25.12
N ASN A 558 -8.30 16.26 25.76
CA ASN A 558 -8.13 14.92 25.16
C ASN A 558 -9.47 14.36 24.60
N SER A 559 -10.42 15.22 24.25
CA SER A 559 -11.85 14.85 24.18
C SER A 559 -12.42 14.61 22.79
N GLU A 560 -13.70 14.21 22.77
CA GLU A 560 -14.63 14.52 21.67
C GLU A 560 -14.45 15.99 21.23
N SER A 561 -14.55 16.25 19.92
CA SER A 561 -14.27 17.56 19.33
C SER A 561 -14.97 18.71 20.07
N ASP A 562 -14.23 19.77 20.39
CA ASP A 562 -14.79 21.04 20.88
C ASP A 562 -15.20 21.91 19.68
N HIS A 563 -16.26 22.71 19.83
CA HIS A 563 -16.87 23.49 18.74
C HIS A 563 -17.00 24.97 19.12
N ILE A 564 -16.52 25.85 18.24
CA ILE A 564 -16.66 27.31 18.33
C ILE A 564 -17.45 27.81 17.12
N SER A 565 -18.73 28.11 17.33
CA SER A 565 -19.69 28.53 16.29
C SER A 565 -19.94 30.04 16.24
N LEU A 566 -19.44 30.79 17.22
CA LEU A 566 -19.48 32.25 17.24
C LEU A 566 -18.52 32.86 16.19
N PRO A 567 -18.84 34.00 15.55
CA PRO A 567 -17.93 34.65 14.62
C PRO A 567 -16.68 35.19 15.33
N ILE A 568 -15.54 35.08 14.64
CA ILE A 568 -14.20 35.42 15.14
C ILE A 568 -13.61 36.51 14.23
N ASN A 569 -13.19 37.63 14.80
CA ASN A 569 -12.44 38.67 14.09
C ASN A 569 -11.05 38.84 14.70
N PHE A 570 -9.99 39.04 13.89
CA PHE A 570 -8.65 39.38 14.37
C PHE A 570 -7.87 40.21 13.33
N ASP A 571 -7.33 41.36 13.76
CA ASP A 571 -6.44 42.17 12.91
C ASP A 571 -4.95 41.86 13.12
N ASP A 572 -4.61 41.27 14.27
CA ASP A 572 -3.29 40.70 14.55
C ASP A 572 -3.28 39.17 14.34
N ASP A 573 -2.11 38.57 14.27
CA ASP A 573 -1.99 37.11 14.09
C ASP A 573 -2.62 36.34 15.26
N LEU A 574 -3.53 35.41 14.95
CA LEU A 574 -4.20 34.53 15.90
C LEU A 574 -3.51 33.17 15.95
N GLU A 575 -2.98 32.79 17.11
CA GLU A 575 -2.40 31.47 17.32
C GLU A 575 -3.45 30.47 17.81
N VAL A 576 -3.53 29.32 17.16
CA VAL A 576 -4.41 28.21 17.53
C VAL A 576 -3.52 27.02 17.88
N ASN A 577 -3.38 26.77 19.16
CA ASN A 577 -2.52 25.72 19.70
C ASN A 577 -3.38 24.48 19.99
N VAL A 578 -3.23 23.43 19.18
CA VAL A 578 -3.98 22.18 19.32
C VAL A 578 -3.00 21.06 19.66
N LYS A 579 -3.08 20.54 20.89
CA LYS A 579 -2.16 19.47 21.31
C LYS A 579 -2.44 18.13 20.61
N LEU A 580 -1.54 17.17 20.75
CA LEU A 580 -1.76 15.81 20.26
C LEU A 580 -3.07 15.22 20.79
N ARG A 581 -3.84 14.57 19.91
CA ARG A 581 -5.17 13.98 20.16
C ARG A 581 -6.31 14.96 20.47
N ALA A 582 -6.03 16.26 20.58
CA ALA A 582 -7.07 17.27 20.69
C ALA A 582 -7.75 17.52 19.32
N ARG A 583 -9.03 17.87 19.36
CA ARG A 583 -9.81 18.21 18.17
C ARG A 583 -10.62 19.48 18.43
N LEU A 584 -10.38 20.51 17.63
CA LEU A 584 -11.10 21.78 17.68
C LEU A 584 -11.78 22.03 16.33
N THR A 585 -13.06 22.36 16.35
CA THR A 585 -13.84 22.73 15.17
C THR A 585 -14.26 24.20 15.25
N LEU A 586 -13.92 24.99 14.23
CA LEU A 586 -14.34 26.37 14.05
C LEU A 586 -15.46 26.43 13.00
N GLU A 587 -16.64 26.89 13.40
CA GLU A 587 -17.86 26.90 12.56
C GLU A 587 -18.38 28.31 12.28
N GLY A 588 -18.03 29.30 13.11
CA GLY A 588 -18.41 30.71 12.91
C GLY A 588 -17.52 31.42 11.91
N LEU A 589 -18.02 32.47 11.22
CA LEU A 589 -17.26 33.29 10.26
C LEU A 589 -15.94 33.80 10.87
N ILE A 590 -14.83 33.65 10.15
CA ILE A 590 -13.51 34.16 10.54
C ILE A 590 -13.11 35.33 9.63
N SER A 591 -12.80 36.49 10.20
CA SER A 591 -12.47 37.73 9.47
C SER A 591 -11.29 38.49 10.06
N GLY A 592 -10.74 39.45 9.29
CA GLY A 592 -9.76 40.43 9.76
C GLY A 592 -8.48 40.50 8.93
N LYS A 593 -7.42 41.12 9.47
CA LYS A 593 -6.15 41.36 8.75
C LYS A 593 -5.01 40.40 9.12
N GLY A 594 -5.10 39.75 10.27
CA GLY A 594 -4.03 38.88 10.77
C GLY A 594 -3.95 37.53 10.06
N ARG A 595 -2.92 36.75 10.41
CA ARG A 595 -2.76 35.34 10.03
C ARG A 595 -3.47 34.43 11.03
N LEU A 596 -4.01 33.32 10.53
CA LEU A 596 -4.39 32.18 11.36
C LEU A 596 -3.20 31.22 11.46
N ILE A 597 -2.67 30.99 12.65
CA ILE A 597 -1.47 30.18 12.87
C ILE A 597 -1.83 28.91 13.66
N LEU A 598 -1.75 27.74 13.04
CA LEU A 598 -1.94 26.45 13.70
C LEU A 598 -0.60 25.91 14.22
N ASN A 599 -0.56 25.59 15.51
CA ASN A 599 0.58 24.94 16.16
C ASN A 599 0.13 23.63 16.84
N CYS A 600 1.03 22.65 16.88
CA CYS A 600 0.89 21.45 17.71
C CYS A 600 2.13 21.33 18.62
N PRO A 601 2.09 21.84 19.85
CA PRO A 601 3.28 22.00 20.70
C PRO A 601 3.91 20.67 21.16
N ASP A 602 3.15 19.58 21.15
CA ASP A 602 3.59 18.25 21.59
C ASP A 602 4.03 17.33 20.43
N ALA A 603 4.08 17.83 19.19
CA ALA A 603 4.37 17.01 18.03
C ALA A 603 5.85 16.56 18.01
N SER A 604 6.11 15.34 18.50
CA SER A 604 7.34 14.60 18.23
C SER A 604 7.05 13.52 17.18
N ASP A 605 7.22 13.88 15.90
CA ASP A 605 7.22 13.06 14.68
C ASP A 605 6.12 11.98 14.43
N ILE A 606 5.28 12.30 13.42
CA ILE A 606 4.76 11.49 12.28
C ILE A 606 3.80 10.30 12.53
N GLU A 607 3.27 10.03 13.73
CA GLU A 607 2.09 9.13 13.84
C GLU A 607 0.76 9.86 13.62
N TYR A 608 0.20 9.72 12.42
CA TYR A 608 -1.04 10.37 11.91
C TYR A 608 -2.29 10.20 12.81
N SER A 609 -2.40 9.11 13.58
CA SER A 609 -3.55 8.90 14.50
C SER A 609 -3.46 9.71 15.80
N ARG A 610 -2.38 10.49 16.00
CA ARG A 610 -2.10 11.22 17.25
C ARG A 610 -2.07 12.74 17.08
N TRP A 611 -2.23 13.30 15.88
CA TRP A 611 -2.12 14.74 15.64
C TRP A 611 -3.19 15.56 16.37
N GLY A 612 -2.85 16.82 16.67
CA GLY A 612 -3.82 17.85 17.02
C GLY A 612 -4.55 18.30 15.75
N ILE A 613 -5.89 18.22 15.76
CA ILE A 613 -6.71 18.50 14.57
C ILE A 613 -7.45 19.82 14.77
N LEU A 614 -7.20 20.77 13.87
CA LEU A 614 -8.06 21.93 13.66
C LEU A 614 -8.96 21.66 12.46
N ARG A 615 -10.27 21.71 12.65
CA ARG A 615 -11.26 21.60 11.60
C ARG A 615 -11.89 22.98 11.36
N ILE A 616 -11.99 23.38 10.09
CA ILE A 616 -12.74 24.58 9.72
C ILE A 616 -13.95 24.16 8.89
N ASP A 617 -15.13 24.43 9.44
CA ASP A 617 -16.42 23.99 8.90
C ASP A 617 -17.27 25.15 8.36
N ASN A 618 -16.75 26.37 8.28
CA ASN A 618 -17.49 27.53 7.80
C ASN A 618 -17.27 27.81 6.29
N LYS A 619 -18.26 28.43 5.64
CA LYS A 619 -18.34 28.50 4.16
C LYS A 619 -17.50 29.57 3.49
N ILE A 620 -17.26 30.70 4.16
CA ILE A 620 -16.57 31.86 3.59
C ILE A 620 -15.81 32.52 4.73
N ASN A 621 -14.48 32.51 4.70
CA ASN A 621 -13.65 33.32 5.57
C ASN A 621 -13.06 34.50 4.81
N THR A 622 -12.84 35.60 5.51
CA THR A 622 -12.38 36.86 4.89
C THR A 622 -11.07 37.39 5.48
N TYR A 623 -10.45 36.66 6.42
CA TYR A 623 -9.17 37.06 6.97
C TYR A 623 -8.08 37.09 5.88
N SER A 624 -7.26 38.15 5.87
CA SER A 624 -6.38 38.46 4.73
C SER A 624 -4.90 38.18 4.97
N GLY A 625 -4.45 37.97 6.21
CA GLY A 625 -3.04 37.70 6.50
C GLY A 625 -2.55 36.34 6.00
N GLY A 626 -3.47 35.38 5.82
CA GLY A 626 -3.17 34.02 5.37
C GLY A 626 -3.21 32.99 6.50
N THR A 627 -2.86 31.75 6.17
CA THR A 627 -2.85 30.61 7.10
C THR A 627 -1.45 30.04 7.21
N LEU A 628 -0.95 29.83 8.42
CA LEU A 628 0.34 29.19 8.68
C LEU A 628 0.12 27.92 9.51
N ILE A 629 0.70 26.80 9.09
CA ILE A 629 0.64 25.54 9.81
C ILE A 629 2.06 25.13 10.19
N ASN A 630 2.37 25.26 11.48
CA ASN A 630 3.67 24.88 12.06
C ASN A 630 3.70 23.42 12.52
N GLY A 631 2.55 22.81 12.78
CA GLY A 631 2.43 21.43 13.21
C GLY A 631 0.98 21.01 13.42
N GLY A 632 0.70 19.71 13.30
CA GLY A 632 -0.66 19.18 13.39
C GLY A 632 -1.41 19.28 12.06
N GLN A 633 -2.71 18.95 12.06
CA GLN A 633 -3.52 18.81 10.85
C GLN A 633 -4.64 19.85 10.78
N LEU A 634 -4.69 20.61 9.69
CA LEU A 634 -5.85 21.39 9.29
C LEU A 634 -6.75 20.56 8.37
N PHE A 635 -8.03 20.42 8.71
CA PHE A 635 -8.98 19.57 8.00
C PHE A 635 -10.09 20.40 7.32
N LEU A 636 -10.29 20.18 6.01
CA LEU A 636 -11.23 20.92 5.14
C LEU A 636 -12.18 19.95 4.37
N PHE A 637 -13.46 20.31 4.21
CA PHE A 637 -14.49 19.48 3.53
C PHE A 637 -15.17 20.14 2.31
N VAL A 638 -15.67 19.30 1.39
CA VAL A 638 -16.36 19.56 0.09
C VAL A 638 -17.30 20.76 0.06
N ALA A 639 -17.95 21.06 1.18
CA ALA A 639 -19.06 22.01 1.24
C ALA A 639 -18.63 23.47 1.48
N ASN A 640 -17.44 23.72 2.03
CA ASN A 640 -17.15 24.96 2.76
C ASN A 640 -15.68 25.39 2.55
N GLN A 641 -15.39 26.47 1.81
CA GLN A 641 -14.01 26.97 1.69
C GLN A 641 -13.63 27.78 2.92
N GLY A 642 -13.13 27.08 3.94
CA GLY A 642 -12.75 27.62 5.24
C GLY A 642 -11.41 28.37 5.29
N LEU A 643 -10.77 28.65 4.17
CA LEU A 643 -9.54 29.46 4.15
C LEU A 643 -9.87 30.95 3.96
N GLY A 644 -9.00 31.82 4.47
CA GLY A 644 -9.06 33.26 4.21
C GLY A 644 -8.64 33.61 2.79
N THR A 645 -8.33 34.88 2.52
CA THR A 645 -7.91 35.35 1.19
C THR A 645 -6.39 35.38 0.99
N GLY A 646 -5.62 35.28 2.08
CA GLY A 646 -4.15 35.29 2.05
C GLY A 646 -3.50 33.94 1.69
N PRO A 647 -2.16 33.87 1.62
CA PRO A 647 -1.45 32.63 1.28
C PRO A 647 -1.56 31.57 2.40
N VAL A 648 -1.37 30.30 2.04
CA VAL A 648 -1.22 29.18 2.97
C VAL A 648 0.26 28.78 3.04
N THR A 649 0.80 28.61 4.25
CA THR A 649 2.18 28.17 4.47
C THR A 649 2.20 26.90 5.32
N LEU A 650 2.89 25.86 4.85
CA LEU A 650 3.06 24.58 5.54
C LEU A 650 4.53 24.38 5.93
N ASN A 651 4.81 24.33 7.22
CA ASN A 651 6.13 23.97 7.73
C ASN A 651 6.25 22.46 7.94
N GLU A 652 7.46 21.98 8.22
CA GLU A 652 7.71 20.59 8.56
C GLU A 652 6.85 20.15 9.75
N GLY A 653 6.19 18.99 9.63
CA GLY A 653 5.23 18.48 10.62
C GLY A 653 3.82 19.11 10.57
N GLY A 654 3.61 20.07 9.67
CA GLY A 654 2.30 20.68 9.41
C GLY A 654 1.60 20.06 8.20
N ASP A 655 0.32 19.72 8.37
CA ASP A 655 -0.45 18.98 7.38
C ASP A 655 -1.78 19.67 7.08
N ILE A 656 -2.18 19.65 5.82
CA ILE A 656 -3.52 20.05 5.40
C ILE A 656 -4.19 18.90 4.67
N ARG A 657 -5.38 18.53 5.12
CA ARG A 657 -6.15 17.44 4.55
C ARG A 657 -7.44 17.96 3.93
N LEU A 658 -7.61 17.61 2.66
CA LEU A 658 -8.72 18.00 1.80
C LEU A 658 -9.69 16.82 1.68
N GLU A 659 -10.99 17.04 1.80
CA GLU A 659 -11.98 16.00 1.52
C GLU A 659 -12.98 16.54 0.50
N GLY A 660 -12.84 16.07 -0.74
CA GLY A 660 -13.54 16.44 -1.98
C GLY A 660 -13.62 17.95 -2.25
N ILE A 661 -12.55 18.69 -1.97
CA ILE A 661 -12.49 20.13 -2.21
C ILE A 661 -12.43 20.43 -3.71
N LYS A 662 -13.40 21.20 -4.23
CA LYS A 662 -13.50 21.50 -5.67
C LYS A 662 -12.39 22.40 -6.20
N GLN A 663 -11.91 23.37 -5.42
CA GLN A 663 -10.86 24.31 -5.83
C GLN A 663 -10.32 25.07 -4.61
N ILE A 664 -9.01 25.27 -4.52
CA ILE A 664 -8.38 26.25 -3.61
C ILE A 664 -7.61 27.24 -4.47
N THR A 665 -7.75 28.54 -4.19
CA THR A 665 -7.12 29.64 -4.93
C THR A 665 -6.07 30.40 -4.12
N ASN A 666 -5.82 29.99 -2.87
CA ASN A 666 -4.77 30.57 -2.04
C ASN A 666 -3.39 30.15 -2.56
N PRO A 667 -2.44 31.08 -2.76
CA PRO A 667 -1.05 30.72 -3.01
C PRO A 667 -0.53 29.82 -1.88
N LEU A 668 0.18 28.76 -2.23
CA LEU A 668 0.69 27.78 -1.27
C LEU A 668 2.21 27.85 -1.16
N ILE A 669 2.74 27.86 0.06
CA ILE A 669 4.17 27.82 0.35
C ILE A 669 4.43 26.57 1.20
N ILE A 670 5.33 25.69 0.77
CA ILE A 670 5.63 24.45 1.48
C ILE A 670 7.12 24.41 1.84
N ASN A 671 7.40 24.42 3.14
CA ASN A 671 8.74 24.33 3.73
C ASN A 671 9.07 22.90 4.22
N GLY A 672 8.23 21.90 3.92
CA GLY A 672 8.40 20.50 4.34
C GLY A 672 7.11 19.78 4.74
N GLY A 673 5.96 20.46 4.74
CA GLY A 673 4.66 19.89 5.15
C GLY A 673 3.96 19.01 4.11
N THR A 674 2.77 18.50 4.49
CA THR A 674 1.95 17.59 3.66
C THR A 674 0.66 18.25 3.19
N VAL A 675 0.28 18.01 1.93
CA VAL A 675 -1.10 18.15 1.45
C VAL A 675 -1.64 16.75 1.17
N GLU A 676 -2.79 16.42 1.72
CA GLU A 676 -3.38 15.08 1.57
C GLU A 676 -4.89 15.08 1.32
N GLY A 677 -5.42 13.92 0.96
CA GLY A 677 -6.86 13.68 0.80
C GLY A 677 -7.33 13.82 -0.64
N THR A 678 -8.51 14.40 -0.86
CA THR A 678 -9.13 14.55 -2.19
C THR A 678 -9.47 16.01 -2.50
N GLY A 679 -8.89 16.58 -3.56
CA GLY A 679 -9.24 17.95 -3.96
C GLY A 679 -8.31 18.63 -4.98
N ASN A 680 -8.69 19.85 -5.37
CA ASN A 680 -7.98 20.63 -6.40
C ASN A 680 -7.34 21.89 -5.81
N TRP A 681 -6.05 22.11 -6.04
CA TRP A 681 -5.31 23.32 -5.67
C TRP A 681 -4.85 24.06 -6.93
N ASN A 682 -5.47 25.19 -7.26
CA ASN A 682 -5.33 25.84 -8.57
C ASN A 682 -4.56 27.17 -8.52
N ALA A 683 -3.88 27.45 -7.42
CA ALA A 683 -3.04 28.62 -7.24
C ALA A 683 -1.55 28.26 -7.21
N PRO A 684 -0.65 29.23 -7.46
CA PRO A 684 0.80 29.00 -7.45
C PRO A 684 1.28 28.32 -6.17
N ILE A 685 2.17 27.35 -6.33
CA ILE A 685 2.79 26.62 -5.23
C ILE A 685 4.29 26.91 -5.20
N LYS A 686 4.83 27.29 -4.05
CA LYS A 686 6.25 27.51 -3.83
C LYS A 686 6.82 26.42 -2.91
N LEU A 687 7.70 25.60 -3.45
CA LEU A 687 8.41 24.52 -2.75
C LEU A 687 9.75 25.04 -2.24
N ASN A 688 9.84 25.34 -0.95
CA ASN A 688 11.12 25.70 -0.31
C ASN A 688 11.81 24.47 0.30
N GLY A 689 11.04 23.45 0.67
CA GLY A 689 11.52 22.14 1.15
C GLY A 689 10.97 20.98 0.32
N ILE A 690 11.09 19.75 0.83
CA ILE A 690 10.45 18.58 0.19
C ILE A 690 9.00 18.48 0.68
N ALA A 691 8.05 18.80 -0.21
CA ALA A 691 6.63 18.65 0.08
C ALA A 691 6.20 17.17 0.03
N ARG A 692 5.11 16.85 0.73
CA ARG A 692 4.45 15.53 0.62
C ARG A 692 3.05 15.71 0.03
N PHE A 693 2.73 14.91 -0.98
CA PHE A 693 1.41 14.90 -1.62
C PHE A 693 0.79 13.51 -1.52
N ALA A 694 -0.41 13.40 -0.95
CA ALA A 694 -1.07 12.12 -0.73
C ALA A 694 -2.56 12.13 -1.11
N GLY A 695 -3.10 11.00 -1.56
CA GLY A 695 -4.50 10.89 -1.97
C GLY A 695 -4.74 11.29 -3.43
N HIS A 696 -5.91 11.85 -3.75
CA HIS A 696 -6.29 12.28 -5.12
C HIS A 696 -6.26 13.81 -5.24
N LEU A 697 -5.13 14.34 -5.70
CA LEU A 697 -4.88 15.79 -5.75
C LEU A 697 -4.70 16.27 -7.19
N ASN A 698 -5.46 17.28 -7.61
CA ASN A 698 -5.18 18.01 -8.86
C ASN A 698 -4.50 19.34 -8.54
N LEU A 699 -3.30 19.55 -9.06
CA LEU A 699 -2.47 20.72 -8.78
C LEU A 699 -2.28 21.57 -10.04
N ASN A 700 -2.54 22.88 -9.90
CA ASN A 700 -2.32 23.93 -10.89
C ASN A 700 -3.10 23.74 -12.20
N GLU A 701 -4.33 23.23 -12.16
CA GLU A 701 -5.16 23.02 -13.37
C GLU A 701 -5.46 24.32 -14.10
N LEU A 702 -5.76 25.39 -13.35
CA LEU A 702 -6.10 26.71 -13.89
C LEU A 702 -4.89 27.65 -14.07
N GLY A 703 -3.66 27.16 -13.85
CA GLY A 703 -2.43 27.95 -13.93
C GLY A 703 -1.66 28.02 -12.60
N GLY A 704 -0.61 28.84 -12.54
CA GLY A 704 0.13 29.16 -11.30
C GLY A 704 1.42 28.39 -11.06
N GLY A 705 1.51 27.13 -11.48
CA GLY A 705 2.76 26.36 -11.47
C GLY A 705 3.41 26.13 -10.10
N MET A 706 4.39 25.23 -10.06
CA MET A 706 5.25 24.98 -8.90
C MET A 706 6.62 25.63 -9.09
N THR A 707 7.13 26.33 -8.09
CA THR A 707 8.41 27.06 -8.14
C THR A 707 9.28 26.75 -6.91
N GLY A 708 10.57 27.09 -6.93
CA GLY A 708 11.43 27.09 -5.74
C GLY A 708 12.56 26.04 -5.72
N PRO A 709 13.44 26.10 -4.71
CA PRO A 709 14.59 25.18 -4.60
C PRO A 709 14.20 23.76 -4.16
N GLY A 710 13.00 23.60 -3.58
CA GLY A 710 12.48 22.35 -3.07
C GLY A 710 11.97 21.40 -4.15
N GLY A 711 11.45 20.27 -3.68
CA GLY A 711 10.90 19.18 -4.50
C GLY A 711 9.68 18.59 -3.82
N PHE A 712 9.23 17.41 -4.24
CA PHE A 712 8.12 16.74 -3.57
C PHE A 712 8.21 15.21 -3.66
N THR A 713 7.53 14.58 -2.72
CA THR A 713 7.25 13.14 -2.71
C THR A 713 5.75 12.93 -2.80
N GLN A 714 5.30 12.33 -3.90
CA GLN A 714 3.97 11.73 -3.98
C GLN A 714 3.99 10.42 -3.19
N ILE A 715 3.05 10.25 -2.28
CA ILE A 715 2.87 9.04 -1.47
C ILE A 715 1.46 8.47 -1.70
N GLY A 716 1.29 7.17 -1.47
CA GLY A 716 -0.01 6.51 -1.54
C GLY A 716 -0.97 6.98 -0.44
N PRO A 717 -2.21 6.44 -0.40
CA PRO A 717 -3.15 6.79 0.66
C PRO A 717 -2.54 6.49 2.03
N ILE A 718 -2.68 7.43 2.94
CA ILE A 718 -2.15 7.34 4.30
C ILE A 718 -3.27 6.87 5.24
N GLY A 719 -3.17 5.64 5.74
CA GLY A 719 -4.03 5.12 6.81
C GLY A 719 -5.08 4.08 6.38
N ALA A 720 -5.32 3.11 7.27
CA ALA A 720 -6.36 2.10 7.15
C ALA A 720 -7.74 2.77 7.00
N PHE A 721 -8.62 2.19 6.18
CA PHE A 721 -9.94 2.70 5.79
C PHE A 721 -9.99 3.66 4.59
N SER A 722 -9.56 3.21 3.41
CA SER A 722 -10.29 3.56 2.18
C SER A 722 -10.14 2.48 1.12
N ARG A 723 -11.28 1.93 0.69
CA ARG A 723 -11.43 1.08 -0.50
C ARG A 723 -11.27 1.91 -1.79
N ILE A 724 -10.19 2.69 -1.90
CA ILE A 724 -9.93 3.58 -3.03
C ILE A 724 -8.54 3.23 -3.56
N ASN A 725 -8.53 2.78 -4.81
CA ASN A 725 -7.33 2.49 -5.60
C ASN A 725 -6.29 3.60 -5.45
N VAL A 726 -5.06 3.24 -5.03
CA VAL A 726 -3.76 3.93 -5.21
C VAL A 726 -3.80 5.45 -5.50
N GLY A 727 -3.27 6.26 -4.58
CA GLY A 727 -3.33 7.75 -4.65
C GLY A 727 -2.80 8.32 -5.97
N GLU A 728 -3.48 9.34 -6.49
CA GLU A 728 -3.19 10.02 -7.76
C GLU A 728 -2.87 11.50 -7.53
N VAL A 729 -1.70 11.96 -7.98
CA VAL A 729 -1.38 13.39 -7.99
C VAL A 729 -1.25 13.84 -9.44
N VAL A 730 -2.05 14.83 -9.84
CA VAL A 730 -2.13 15.33 -11.21
C VAL A 730 -1.51 16.71 -11.30
N LEU A 731 -0.54 16.91 -12.20
CA LEU A 731 0.13 18.18 -12.45
C LEU A 731 -0.26 18.73 -13.83
N TRP A 732 -0.76 19.97 -13.85
CA TRP A 732 -1.22 20.64 -15.09
C TRP A 732 -0.40 21.88 -15.49
N GLY A 733 0.10 22.63 -14.50
CA GLY A 733 0.79 23.91 -14.70
C GLY A 733 2.21 23.77 -15.22
N THR A 734 2.84 24.91 -15.56
CA THR A 734 4.27 25.01 -15.84
C THR A 734 5.06 25.04 -14.54
N ASN A 735 5.95 24.09 -14.32
CA ASN A 735 6.61 23.90 -13.04
C ASN A 735 8.13 24.09 -13.14
N THR A 736 8.71 25.05 -12.41
CA THR A 736 10.13 25.44 -12.43
C THR A 736 10.87 25.15 -11.12
N TYR A 737 10.30 24.32 -10.24
CA TYR A 737 11.01 23.84 -9.05
C TYR A 737 12.27 23.06 -9.46
N THR A 738 13.29 23.05 -8.60
CA THR A 738 14.61 22.48 -8.94
C THR A 738 14.99 21.25 -8.13
N GLY A 739 14.33 21.02 -6.98
CA GLY A 739 14.52 19.85 -6.14
C GLY A 739 13.90 18.58 -6.72
N PRO A 740 14.07 17.43 -6.04
CA PRO A 740 13.69 16.13 -6.57
C PRO A 740 12.17 15.88 -6.57
N THR A 741 11.73 15.09 -7.54
CA THR A 741 10.38 14.53 -7.65
C THR A 741 10.44 13.04 -7.39
N THR A 742 9.80 12.61 -6.31
CA THR A 742 9.74 11.20 -5.91
C THR A 742 8.31 10.68 -5.97
N VAL A 743 8.13 9.51 -6.58
CA VAL A 743 6.84 8.83 -6.71
C VAL A 743 6.92 7.55 -5.87
N HIS A 744 6.30 7.57 -4.69
CA HIS A 744 6.07 6.41 -3.83
C HIS A 744 4.62 5.97 -3.95
N MET A 745 4.37 4.68 -4.19
CA MET A 745 3.05 4.06 -4.04
C MET A 745 1.89 4.89 -4.64
N GLY A 746 1.58 4.71 -5.92
CA GLY A 746 0.48 5.45 -6.57
C GLY A 746 0.88 5.98 -7.94
N THR A 747 0.14 6.96 -8.44
CA THR A 747 0.31 7.50 -9.80
C THR A 747 0.56 9.00 -9.76
N LEU A 748 1.71 9.43 -10.27
CA LEU A 748 1.96 10.82 -10.63
C LEU A 748 1.57 11.01 -12.10
N ILE A 749 0.56 11.86 -12.36
CA ILE A 749 0.04 12.14 -13.70
C ILE A 749 0.52 13.52 -14.16
N LEU A 750 1.30 13.55 -15.23
CA LEU A 750 1.81 14.77 -15.84
C LEU A 750 0.99 15.10 -17.09
N LYS A 751 0.17 16.15 -17.02
CA LYS A 751 -0.75 16.52 -18.10
C LYS A 751 -0.08 17.30 -19.24
N LYS A 752 1.05 17.96 -18.98
CA LYS A 752 1.83 18.70 -19.98
C LYS A 752 3.32 18.41 -19.82
N ALA A 753 4.11 18.59 -20.87
CA ALA A 753 5.57 18.48 -20.78
C ALA A 753 6.14 19.49 -19.77
N ALA A 754 5.60 20.72 -19.78
CA ALA A 754 5.98 21.78 -18.84
C ALA A 754 5.62 21.49 -17.37
N SER A 755 4.79 20.48 -17.10
CA SER A 755 4.46 20.06 -15.74
C SER A 755 5.61 19.31 -15.04
N LEU A 756 6.66 18.95 -15.77
CA LEU A 756 7.85 18.33 -15.21
C LEU A 756 9.08 19.18 -15.56
N TYR A 757 9.59 19.91 -14.57
CA TYR A 757 10.76 20.79 -14.71
C TYR A 757 10.67 21.74 -15.93
N ASN A 758 9.50 22.27 -16.23
CA ASN A 758 9.26 23.20 -17.34
C ASN A 758 9.73 22.65 -18.70
N ALA A 759 9.59 21.34 -18.90
CA ALA A 759 10.07 20.64 -20.08
C ALA A 759 11.60 20.73 -20.32
N ASP A 760 12.38 21.08 -19.31
CA ASP A 760 13.83 21.05 -19.36
C ASP A 760 14.35 19.61 -19.26
N SER A 761 14.73 19.03 -20.39
CA SER A 761 15.24 17.67 -20.47
C SER A 761 16.57 17.47 -19.74
N ALA A 762 17.34 18.53 -19.48
CA ALA A 762 18.54 18.45 -18.65
C ALA A 762 18.22 18.17 -17.18
N SER A 763 16.99 18.47 -16.75
CA SER A 763 16.50 18.17 -15.41
C SER A 763 15.83 16.81 -15.29
N TRP A 764 15.55 16.12 -16.41
CA TRP A 764 14.98 14.78 -16.42
C TRP A 764 16.06 13.72 -16.20
N THR A 765 16.55 13.59 -14.97
CA THR A 765 17.65 12.68 -14.63
C THR A 765 17.26 11.74 -13.50
N ALA A 766 17.89 10.56 -13.40
CA ALA A 766 17.67 9.62 -12.31
C ALA A 766 17.89 10.23 -10.91
N SER A 767 18.78 11.22 -10.76
CA SER A 767 19.00 11.93 -9.49
C SER A 767 17.87 12.90 -9.10
N LYS A 768 17.08 13.36 -10.07
CA LYS A 768 15.98 14.31 -9.85
C LYS A 768 14.62 13.63 -9.85
N ILE A 769 14.46 12.53 -10.57
CA ILE A 769 13.18 11.82 -10.69
C ILE A 769 13.37 10.40 -10.20
N THR A 770 12.64 10.04 -9.15
CA THR A 770 12.64 8.69 -8.60
C THR A 770 11.23 8.12 -8.66
N VAL A 771 11.07 6.95 -9.28
CA VAL A 771 9.81 6.20 -9.33
C VAL A 771 10.08 4.85 -8.68
N HIS A 772 9.52 4.65 -7.48
CA HIS A 772 9.71 3.43 -6.73
C HIS A 772 9.04 2.23 -7.41
N PRO A 773 9.40 0.99 -6.99
CA PRO A 773 8.70 -0.20 -7.44
C PRO A 773 7.20 0.01 -7.34
N THR A 774 6.50 -0.28 -8.45
CA THR A 774 5.05 -0.19 -8.67
C THR A 774 4.40 1.17 -8.57
N ALA A 775 5.18 2.21 -8.30
CA ALA A 775 4.69 3.54 -8.54
C ALA A 775 4.59 3.76 -10.05
N THR A 776 3.62 4.57 -10.46
CA THR A 776 3.38 4.89 -11.86
C THR A 776 3.75 6.34 -12.12
N LEU A 777 4.67 6.56 -13.06
CA LEU A 777 4.83 7.85 -13.71
C LEU A 777 3.99 7.82 -14.99
N GLN A 778 2.88 8.56 -15.00
CA GLN A 778 2.01 8.70 -16.15
C GLN A 778 2.22 10.05 -16.84
N ILE A 779 2.33 10.03 -18.16
CA ILE A 779 2.40 11.22 -19.01
C ILE A 779 1.24 11.24 -19.99
N SER A 780 0.62 12.40 -20.21
CA SER A 780 -0.26 12.62 -21.37
C SER A 780 0.58 13.02 -22.59
N ALA A 781 0.25 12.47 -23.76
CA ALA A 781 1.02 12.65 -24.99
C ALA A 781 0.12 12.87 -26.22
N GLY A 782 0.59 13.76 -27.10
CA GLY A 782 -0.01 14.03 -28.41
C GLY A 782 -1.05 15.13 -28.47
N GLY A 783 -1.60 15.59 -27.35
CA GLY A 783 -2.45 16.77 -27.28
C GLY A 783 -1.67 18.10 -27.21
N PRO A 784 -2.36 19.25 -27.23
CA PRO A 784 -1.74 20.57 -27.12
C PRO A 784 -0.92 20.75 -25.83
N GLY A 785 0.39 21.00 -25.96
CA GLY A 785 1.32 21.18 -24.83
C GLY A 785 1.68 19.90 -24.06
N GLU A 786 1.14 18.75 -24.48
CA GLU A 786 1.44 17.43 -23.93
C GLU A 786 2.83 16.94 -24.36
N PHE A 787 3.25 15.77 -23.88
CA PHE A 787 4.51 15.18 -24.29
C PHE A 787 4.50 14.78 -25.77
N THR A 788 5.60 15.02 -26.48
CA THR A 788 5.84 14.55 -27.85
C THR A 788 6.65 13.26 -27.83
N GLY A 789 6.73 12.56 -28.96
CA GLY A 789 7.61 11.39 -29.09
C GLY A 789 9.09 11.69 -28.80
N GLU A 790 9.57 12.88 -29.17
CA GLU A 790 10.92 13.36 -28.86
C GLU A 790 11.13 13.55 -27.35
N HIS A 791 10.17 14.15 -26.65
CA HIS A 791 10.24 14.29 -25.19
C HIS A 791 10.34 12.93 -24.50
N ILE A 792 9.53 11.95 -24.92
CA ILE A 792 9.56 10.61 -24.36
C ILE A 792 10.91 9.91 -24.67
N SER A 793 11.42 10.12 -25.89
CA SER A 793 12.71 9.59 -26.34
C SER A 793 13.90 10.14 -25.54
N ALA A 794 13.79 11.36 -25.00
CA ALA A 794 14.78 11.92 -24.09
C ALA A 794 14.57 11.47 -22.63
N LEU A 795 13.32 11.46 -22.15
CA LEU A 795 12.98 11.17 -20.76
C LEU A 795 13.36 9.72 -20.37
N LEU A 796 12.91 8.72 -21.13
CA LEU A 796 13.05 7.31 -20.74
C LEU A 796 14.52 6.89 -20.54
N PRO A 797 15.45 7.08 -21.50
CA PRO A 797 16.84 6.70 -21.31
C PRO A 797 17.51 7.42 -20.13
N ASN A 798 17.19 8.69 -19.89
CA ASN A 798 17.81 9.45 -18.79
C ASN A 798 17.41 8.94 -17.40
N LEU A 799 16.30 8.19 -17.29
CA LEU A 799 15.84 7.62 -16.03
C LEU A 799 16.34 6.19 -15.77
N THR A 800 16.95 5.52 -16.75
CA THR A 800 17.36 4.10 -16.64
C THR A 800 18.87 3.87 -16.58
N VAL A 801 19.71 4.75 -17.15
CA VAL A 801 21.14 4.46 -17.37
C VAL A 801 22.00 4.33 -16.10
N SER A 802 21.74 5.10 -15.04
CA SER A 802 22.55 5.07 -13.80
C SER A 802 21.66 5.26 -12.57
N VAL A 803 21.10 4.14 -12.11
CA VAL A 803 20.18 4.05 -10.98
C VAL A 803 20.91 3.59 -9.70
N ASN A 804 20.64 4.26 -8.59
CA ASN A 804 21.03 3.85 -7.24
C ASN A 804 19.91 4.24 -6.27
N GLU A 805 18.89 3.39 -6.16
CA GLU A 805 17.64 3.66 -5.43
C GLU A 805 16.93 4.95 -5.92
N ASN A 806 17.10 5.30 -7.20
CA ASN A 806 16.55 6.48 -7.85
C ASN A 806 16.13 6.17 -9.31
N GLY A 807 15.78 7.16 -10.14
CA GLY A 807 15.34 6.89 -11.52
C GLY A 807 14.08 6.03 -11.61
N LEU A 808 13.89 5.33 -12.72
CA LEU A 808 12.86 4.28 -12.83
C LEU A 808 13.38 3.02 -12.13
N GLN A 809 12.88 2.70 -10.94
CA GLN A 809 13.33 1.50 -10.24
C GLN A 809 12.70 0.23 -10.85
N SER A 810 13.26 -0.92 -10.53
CA SER A 810 12.69 -2.22 -10.93
C SER A 810 11.20 -2.27 -10.58
N ARG A 811 10.38 -2.69 -11.54
CA ARG A 811 8.93 -2.87 -11.44
C ARG A 811 8.11 -1.58 -11.30
N SER A 812 8.75 -0.42 -11.44
CA SER A 812 8.02 0.83 -11.67
C SER A 812 7.23 0.75 -12.99
N VAL A 813 6.23 1.61 -13.14
CA VAL A 813 5.42 1.69 -14.36
C VAL A 813 5.65 3.04 -15.01
N PHE A 814 6.03 3.03 -16.29
CA PHE A 814 6.00 4.20 -17.14
C PHE A 814 4.76 4.13 -18.04
N CYS A 815 3.80 5.00 -17.79
CA CYS A 815 2.49 5.00 -18.46
C CYS A 815 2.40 6.15 -19.47
N VAL A 816 2.07 5.84 -20.72
CA VAL A 816 1.82 6.82 -21.79
C VAL A 816 0.33 6.86 -22.11
N ASP A 817 -0.30 7.99 -21.85
CA ASP A 817 -1.70 8.28 -22.16
C ASP A 817 -1.81 9.07 -23.46
N THR A 818 -2.31 8.42 -24.51
CA THR A 818 -2.50 9.05 -25.83
C THR A 818 -3.96 9.41 -26.10
N SER A 819 -4.75 9.69 -25.06
CA SER A 819 -6.20 9.97 -25.21
C SER A 819 -6.49 11.18 -26.10
N LYS A 820 -5.57 12.15 -26.17
CA LYS A 820 -5.71 13.37 -26.99
C LYS A 820 -4.82 13.40 -28.23
N ALA A 821 -4.11 12.31 -28.53
CA ALA A 821 -3.25 12.25 -29.70
C ALA A 821 -4.07 12.22 -31.00
N THR A 822 -3.77 13.14 -31.92
CA THR A 822 -4.37 13.20 -33.26
C THR A 822 -3.49 12.57 -34.35
N SER A 823 -2.29 12.11 -33.98
CA SER A 823 -1.30 11.46 -34.85
C SER A 823 -0.46 10.47 -34.04
N PRO A 824 0.23 9.51 -34.67
CA PRO A 824 1.09 8.57 -33.96
C PRO A 824 2.17 9.25 -33.12
N ILE A 825 2.34 8.79 -31.88
CA ILE A 825 3.42 9.23 -30.98
C ILE A 825 4.61 8.31 -31.19
N ILE A 826 5.62 8.78 -31.91
CA ILE A 826 6.79 7.98 -32.30
C ILE A 826 7.90 8.14 -31.26
N VAL A 827 8.19 7.07 -30.52
CA VAL A 827 9.35 7.00 -29.62
C VAL A 827 10.50 6.33 -30.38
N ASN A 828 11.53 7.12 -30.66
CA ASN A 828 12.73 6.72 -31.40
C ASN A 828 13.96 6.77 -30.50
N ALA A 829 13.90 6.02 -29.40
CA ALA A 829 14.98 5.88 -28.44
C ALA A 829 15.28 4.41 -28.21
N ASN A 830 16.54 4.09 -27.91
CA ASN A 830 16.93 2.78 -27.39
C ASN A 830 16.70 2.77 -25.88
N ILE A 831 15.68 2.05 -25.46
CA ILE A 831 15.27 1.92 -24.07
C ILE A 831 15.89 0.63 -23.51
N SER A 832 16.66 0.76 -22.44
CA SER A 832 17.21 -0.36 -21.66
C SER A 832 16.56 -0.44 -20.28
N ASP A 833 16.67 -1.60 -19.62
CA ASP A 833 16.38 -1.71 -18.19
C ASP A 833 17.23 -0.74 -17.37
N SER A 834 16.77 -0.48 -16.16
CA SER A 834 17.47 0.38 -15.23
C SER A 834 18.70 -0.31 -14.65
N ASN A 835 19.86 0.35 -14.71
CA ASN A 835 21.14 -0.23 -14.33
C ASN A 835 21.65 0.33 -13.00
N GLY A 836 21.98 -0.55 -12.05
CA GLY A 836 22.54 -0.23 -10.73
C GLY A 836 21.63 -0.66 -9.57
N ASN A 837 21.94 -0.25 -8.34
CA ASN A 837 21.21 -0.70 -7.14
C ASN A 837 19.75 -0.22 -7.17
N GLY A 838 18.79 -1.12 -6.94
CA GLY A 838 17.34 -0.84 -7.10
C GLY A 838 16.84 -0.77 -8.56
N GLY A 839 17.75 -0.84 -9.55
CA GLY A 839 17.42 -0.96 -10.97
C GLY A 839 16.93 -2.37 -11.35
N GLY A 840 16.36 -2.49 -12.55
CA GLY A 840 15.85 -3.75 -13.09
C GLY A 840 14.77 -3.53 -14.14
N ALA A 841 14.04 -4.61 -14.45
CA ALA A 841 12.94 -4.61 -15.39
C ALA A 841 11.80 -3.69 -14.92
N PHE A 842 11.37 -2.75 -15.76
CA PHE A 842 10.22 -1.87 -15.50
C PHE A 842 9.12 -2.10 -16.53
N ILE A 843 7.90 -1.64 -16.22
CA ILE A 843 6.72 -1.88 -17.05
C ILE A 843 6.48 -0.66 -17.95
N ILE A 844 6.25 -0.90 -19.24
CA ILE A 844 5.73 0.12 -20.16
C ILE A 844 4.23 -0.11 -20.31
N LYS A 845 3.44 0.91 -20.00
CA LYS A 845 1.98 0.88 -20.09
C LYS A 845 1.49 1.91 -21.09
N LYS A 846 0.53 1.52 -21.92
CA LYS A 846 -0.15 2.36 -22.91
C LYS A 846 -1.64 2.44 -22.62
N ILE A 847 -2.17 3.66 -22.51
CA ILE A 847 -3.60 3.95 -22.38
C ILE A 847 -4.06 5.01 -23.40
N GLY A 848 -5.36 5.25 -23.48
CA GLY A 848 -5.97 6.22 -24.39
C GLY A 848 -6.10 5.74 -25.84
N ALA A 849 -6.96 6.39 -26.63
CA ALA A 849 -7.38 5.91 -27.94
C ALA A 849 -6.32 6.02 -29.06
N GLY A 850 -5.34 6.94 -28.93
CA GLY A 850 -4.31 7.17 -29.96
C GLY A 850 -3.29 6.02 -30.15
N ILE A 851 -2.38 6.24 -31.11
CA ILE A 851 -1.31 5.30 -31.49
C ILE A 851 -0.01 5.67 -30.79
N LEU A 852 0.60 4.72 -30.05
CA LEU A 852 1.99 4.79 -29.59
C LEU A 852 2.85 3.91 -30.49
N GLN A 853 3.91 4.44 -31.07
CA GLN A 853 4.85 3.70 -31.91
C GLN A 853 6.20 3.59 -31.22
N LEU A 854 6.67 2.36 -30.95
CA LEU A 854 8.01 2.09 -30.45
C LEU A 854 8.90 1.66 -31.63
N SER A 855 9.89 2.48 -31.97
CA SER A 855 10.72 2.29 -33.17
C SER A 855 12.19 1.97 -32.89
N GLY A 856 12.66 2.22 -31.66
CA GLY A 856 14.05 1.98 -31.28
C GLY A 856 14.43 0.50 -31.13
N ASN A 857 15.74 0.25 -31.07
CA ASN A 857 16.32 -1.06 -30.77
C ASN A 857 16.42 -1.22 -29.26
N ASN A 858 15.30 -1.60 -28.64
CA ASN A 858 15.14 -1.65 -27.20
C ASN A 858 15.69 -2.94 -26.60
N SER A 859 16.27 -2.83 -25.40
CA SER A 859 16.82 -3.93 -24.59
C SER A 859 16.19 -4.03 -23.19
N PHE A 860 15.16 -3.23 -22.90
CA PHE A 860 14.38 -3.43 -21.67
C PHE A 860 13.81 -4.84 -21.65
N THR A 861 13.84 -5.47 -20.48
CA THR A 861 13.36 -6.84 -20.33
C THR A 861 11.95 -6.92 -19.77
N GLY A 862 11.43 -5.82 -19.23
CA GLY A 862 10.13 -5.74 -18.55
C GLY A 862 8.90 -5.78 -19.47
N GLN A 863 7.73 -5.83 -18.82
CA GLN A 863 6.45 -6.16 -19.43
C GLN A 863 5.82 -5.00 -20.22
N MET A 864 5.05 -5.34 -21.26
CA MET A 864 4.21 -4.40 -22.00
C MET A 864 2.73 -4.56 -21.66
N ILE A 865 2.07 -3.47 -21.27
CA ILE A 865 0.63 -3.42 -20.98
C ILE A 865 -0.06 -2.43 -21.92
N ILE A 866 -1.16 -2.85 -22.54
CA ILE A 866 -1.99 -2.02 -23.42
C ILE A 866 -3.42 -2.08 -22.90
N GLU A 867 -3.95 -0.96 -22.42
CA GLU A 867 -5.32 -0.88 -21.94
C GLU A 867 -6.27 -0.19 -22.94
N GLY A 868 -5.74 0.48 -23.96
CA GLY A 868 -6.52 1.11 -25.01
C GLY A 868 -5.70 1.65 -26.19
N GLY A 869 -6.36 1.84 -27.32
CA GLY A 869 -5.79 2.40 -28.55
C GLY A 869 -4.89 1.42 -29.29
N ALA A 870 -3.88 1.92 -30.00
CA ALA A 870 -2.96 1.09 -30.76
C ALA A 870 -1.50 1.20 -30.29
N LEU A 871 -0.80 0.06 -30.32
CA LEU A 871 0.65 -0.02 -30.21
C LEU A 871 1.23 -0.46 -31.57
N SER A 872 2.11 0.35 -32.14
CA SER A 872 2.83 0.05 -33.39
C SER A 872 4.30 -0.28 -33.13
N PHE A 873 4.79 -1.34 -33.77
CA PHE A 873 6.16 -1.86 -33.58
C PHE A 873 6.62 -2.66 -34.80
N ALA A 874 7.94 -2.79 -34.97
CA ALA A 874 8.52 -3.55 -36.08
C ALA A 874 9.07 -4.92 -35.66
N SER A 875 9.29 -5.16 -34.36
CA SER A 875 9.74 -6.45 -33.83
C SER A 875 9.27 -6.71 -32.39
N LEU A 876 8.85 -7.93 -32.10
CA LEU A 876 8.37 -8.41 -30.79
C LEU A 876 9.49 -9.04 -29.95
N ASN A 877 10.43 -9.74 -30.59
CA ASN A 877 11.37 -10.69 -30.00
C ASN A 877 10.73 -11.98 -29.44
N SER A 878 11.55 -12.85 -28.88
CA SER A 878 11.17 -14.08 -28.16
C SER A 878 11.77 -14.12 -26.76
N VAL A 879 11.12 -14.85 -25.85
CA VAL A 879 11.62 -15.24 -24.52
C VAL A 879 12.69 -16.30 -24.66
N ALA A 880 12.41 -17.38 -25.40
CA ALA A 880 13.42 -18.37 -25.73
C ALA A 880 14.15 -17.97 -27.01
N ASN A 881 15.49 -17.96 -26.98
CA ASN A 881 16.34 -17.71 -28.14
C ASN A 881 16.08 -16.36 -28.86
N GLY A 882 15.69 -15.33 -28.10
CA GLY A 882 15.47 -13.98 -28.64
C GLY A 882 16.75 -13.25 -29.06
N ASN A 883 16.58 -12.20 -29.87
CA ASN A 883 17.61 -11.25 -30.24
C ASN A 883 18.03 -10.35 -29.05
N LYS A 884 19.20 -9.70 -29.17
CA LYS A 884 19.71 -8.74 -28.16
C LYS A 884 18.90 -7.45 -28.04
N THR A 885 18.10 -7.12 -29.05
CA THR A 885 17.23 -5.93 -29.07
C THR A 885 16.00 -6.18 -29.95
N SER A 886 14.91 -5.46 -29.69
CA SER A 886 13.73 -5.37 -30.58
C SER A 886 12.95 -4.08 -30.32
N SER A 887 11.90 -3.80 -31.09
CA SER A 887 10.98 -2.69 -30.78
C SER A 887 10.30 -2.86 -29.43
N LEU A 888 9.97 -4.10 -29.01
CA LEU A 888 9.31 -4.38 -27.74
C LEU A 888 10.25 -4.99 -26.68
N GLY A 889 11.56 -4.78 -26.80
CA GLY A 889 12.56 -5.18 -25.80
C GLY A 889 13.06 -6.63 -25.93
N THR A 890 13.68 -7.13 -24.87
CA THR A 890 14.29 -8.47 -24.78
C THR A 890 13.81 -9.19 -23.53
N PRO A 891 12.68 -9.88 -23.58
CA PRO A 891 12.07 -10.41 -22.37
C PRO A 891 12.94 -11.52 -21.78
N SER A 892 13.24 -11.43 -20.49
CA SER A 892 14.13 -12.38 -19.80
C SER A 892 13.40 -13.59 -19.21
N SER A 893 12.07 -13.56 -19.19
CA SER A 893 11.22 -14.63 -18.68
C SER A 893 9.87 -14.60 -19.40
N VAL A 894 9.10 -15.68 -19.30
CA VAL A 894 7.73 -15.71 -19.82
C VAL A 894 6.89 -14.60 -19.16
N GLU A 895 7.20 -14.21 -17.91
CA GLU A 895 6.45 -13.17 -17.17
C GLU A 895 6.63 -11.82 -17.82
N HIS A 896 7.89 -11.45 -18.06
CA HIS A 896 8.17 -10.19 -18.68
C HIS A 896 7.87 -10.18 -20.20
N GLY A 897 7.86 -11.36 -20.85
CA GLY A 897 7.50 -11.51 -22.25
C GLY A 897 6.00 -11.59 -22.54
N GLU A 898 5.15 -11.63 -21.51
CA GLU A 898 3.69 -11.57 -21.69
C GLU A 898 3.26 -10.15 -22.06
N ILE A 899 2.40 -10.04 -23.08
CA ILE A 899 1.81 -8.77 -23.49
C ILE A 899 0.36 -8.75 -23.01
N PHE A 900 0.07 -7.88 -22.05
CA PHE A 900 -1.28 -7.70 -21.50
C PHE A 900 -2.07 -6.75 -22.39
N ILE A 901 -3.21 -7.21 -22.89
CA ILE A 901 -4.01 -6.48 -23.87
C ILE A 901 -5.45 -6.35 -23.39
N GLY A 902 -5.94 -5.11 -23.42
CA GLY A 902 -7.32 -4.75 -23.19
C GLY A 902 -7.74 -4.78 -21.74
N LYS A 903 -6.87 -4.48 -20.75
CA LYS A 903 -7.28 -4.47 -19.33
C LYS A 903 -8.52 -3.59 -19.02
N ALA A 904 -8.82 -2.58 -19.84
CA ALA A 904 -10.08 -1.83 -19.84
C ALA A 904 -10.99 -2.24 -21.01
N ASP A 905 -12.30 -2.00 -20.89
CA ASP A 905 -13.25 -2.25 -21.98
C ASP A 905 -12.95 -1.37 -23.20
N GLY A 906 -13.03 -1.94 -24.40
CA GLY A 906 -12.82 -1.23 -25.66
C GLY A 906 -11.93 -1.98 -26.66
N GLU A 907 -11.53 -1.28 -27.72
CA GLU A 907 -10.66 -1.80 -28.77
C GLU A 907 -9.18 -1.58 -28.43
N CYS A 908 -8.37 -2.62 -28.59
CA CYS A 908 -6.92 -2.56 -28.51
C CYS A 908 -6.30 -3.14 -29.78
N THR A 909 -5.37 -2.41 -30.40
CA THR A 909 -4.72 -2.82 -31.65
C THR A 909 -3.22 -3.01 -31.46
N LEU A 910 -2.70 -4.14 -31.94
CA LEU A 910 -1.28 -4.37 -32.17
C LEU A 910 -1.00 -4.22 -33.67
N ILE A 911 -0.23 -3.20 -34.06
CA ILE A 911 0.15 -2.94 -35.45
C ILE A 911 1.58 -3.42 -35.65
N TYR A 912 1.76 -4.53 -36.34
CA TYR A 912 3.07 -5.05 -36.71
C TYR A 912 3.49 -4.51 -38.07
N THR A 913 4.66 -3.88 -38.13
CA THR A 913 5.21 -3.21 -39.33
C THR A 913 6.51 -3.85 -39.83
N GLY A 914 6.94 -4.97 -39.23
CA GLY A 914 8.22 -5.60 -39.50
C GLY A 914 8.30 -6.33 -40.84
N GLN A 915 9.47 -6.93 -41.10
CA GLN A 915 9.81 -7.68 -42.32
C GLN A 915 9.64 -9.21 -42.18
N GLY A 916 9.20 -9.66 -41.00
CA GLY A 916 8.94 -11.06 -40.67
C GLY A 916 9.62 -11.47 -39.36
N GLU A 917 8.92 -12.23 -38.52
CA GLU A 917 9.38 -12.67 -37.21
C GLU A 917 8.60 -13.89 -36.69
N THR A 918 9.25 -14.76 -35.92
CA THR A 918 8.58 -15.76 -35.08
C THR A 918 8.78 -15.40 -33.61
N SER A 919 7.70 -15.38 -32.84
CA SER A 919 7.70 -15.01 -31.43
C SER A 919 6.98 -16.04 -30.57
N ASP A 920 7.59 -16.40 -29.44
CA ASP A 920 7.00 -17.19 -28.36
C ASP A 920 6.41 -16.33 -27.23
N ARG A 921 6.29 -15.02 -27.42
CA ARG A 921 5.64 -14.15 -26.43
C ARG A 921 4.17 -14.52 -26.26
N VAL A 922 3.72 -14.47 -25.02
CA VAL A 922 2.32 -14.81 -24.66
C VAL A 922 1.44 -13.58 -24.90
N MET A 923 0.39 -13.76 -25.71
CA MET A 923 -0.67 -12.76 -25.87
C MET A 923 -1.74 -13.01 -24.82
N ASN A 924 -1.92 -12.07 -23.89
CA ASN A 924 -2.92 -12.17 -22.83
C ASN A 924 -4.06 -11.16 -23.03
N LEU A 925 -5.26 -11.67 -23.26
CA LEU A 925 -6.48 -10.90 -23.46
C LEU A 925 -7.21 -10.74 -22.12
N ALA A 926 -6.88 -9.66 -21.42
CA ALA A 926 -7.26 -9.45 -20.02
C ALA A 926 -8.58 -8.67 -19.81
N GLY A 927 -9.14 -8.07 -20.87
CA GLY A 927 -10.34 -7.22 -20.78
C GLY A 927 -11.66 -7.93 -20.54
N LYS A 928 -12.70 -7.20 -20.11
CA LYS A 928 -14.04 -7.80 -20.00
C LYS A 928 -14.68 -7.88 -21.39
N ASN A 929 -14.89 -6.76 -22.08
CA ASN A 929 -15.55 -6.68 -23.38
C ASN A 929 -14.62 -6.28 -24.54
N SER A 930 -13.37 -6.75 -24.53
CA SER A 930 -12.36 -6.28 -25.47
C SER A 930 -12.43 -6.95 -26.85
N MET A 931 -12.34 -6.11 -27.88
CA MET A 931 -11.91 -6.54 -29.22
C MET A 931 -10.41 -6.29 -29.31
N VAL A 932 -9.64 -7.36 -29.55
CA VAL A 932 -8.20 -7.27 -29.76
C VAL A 932 -7.90 -7.45 -31.23
N ILE A 933 -7.32 -6.42 -31.84
CA ILE A 933 -7.00 -6.36 -33.26
C ILE A 933 -5.51 -6.64 -33.43
N PHE A 934 -5.18 -7.70 -34.17
CA PHE A 934 -3.84 -7.95 -34.69
C PHE A 934 -3.80 -7.46 -36.13
N ASP A 935 -3.09 -6.35 -36.35
CA ASP A 935 -2.97 -5.71 -37.66
C ASP A 935 -1.57 -5.92 -38.24
N HIS A 936 -1.48 -6.73 -39.28
CA HIS A 936 -0.22 -7.02 -39.98
C HIS A 936 0.00 -6.04 -41.14
N ALA A 937 0.52 -4.86 -40.82
CA ALA A 937 0.94 -3.84 -41.78
C ALA A 937 2.37 -4.04 -42.33
N GLY A 938 3.07 -5.08 -41.87
CA GLY A 938 4.42 -5.43 -42.30
C GLY A 938 4.49 -6.20 -43.62
N THR A 939 5.70 -6.59 -43.98
CA THR A 939 5.99 -7.49 -45.11
C THR A 939 6.58 -8.79 -44.53
N GLY A 940 6.33 -9.96 -45.14
CA GLY A 940 6.81 -11.24 -44.60
C GLY A 940 5.91 -11.90 -43.54
N LEU A 941 6.41 -12.97 -42.89
CA LEU A 941 5.65 -13.82 -41.97
C LEU A 941 5.77 -13.32 -40.52
N LEU A 942 4.66 -13.00 -39.86
CA LEU A 942 4.58 -12.86 -38.40
C LEU A 942 3.96 -14.13 -37.80
N LYS A 943 4.74 -14.94 -37.09
CA LYS A 943 4.28 -16.19 -36.48
C LYS A 943 4.29 -16.11 -34.95
N LEU A 944 3.14 -16.28 -34.31
CA LEU A 944 2.97 -16.31 -32.85
C LEU A 944 2.77 -17.74 -32.38
N THR A 945 3.72 -18.29 -31.62
CA THR A 945 3.75 -19.73 -31.29
C THR A 945 3.18 -20.08 -29.93
N SER A 946 3.09 -19.13 -29.00
CA SER A 946 2.56 -19.38 -27.67
C SER A 946 1.03 -19.42 -27.66
N ALA A 947 0.47 -20.36 -26.90
CA ALA A 947 -0.97 -20.41 -26.68
C ALA A 947 -1.48 -19.09 -26.08
N PHE A 948 -2.65 -18.66 -26.53
CA PHE A 948 -3.27 -17.43 -26.03
C PHE A 948 -3.73 -17.63 -24.60
N VAL A 949 -3.52 -16.61 -23.77
CA VAL A 949 -4.12 -16.54 -22.44
C VAL A 949 -5.33 -15.61 -22.54
N ILE A 950 -6.48 -16.06 -22.06
CA ILE A 950 -7.73 -15.28 -22.07
C ILE A 950 -8.14 -15.03 -20.61
N SER A 951 -7.40 -14.16 -19.91
CA SER A 951 -7.57 -13.98 -18.46
C SER A 951 -8.79 -13.12 -18.08
N GLY A 952 -9.49 -12.52 -19.03
CA GLY A 952 -10.72 -11.75 -18.79
C GLY A 952 -11.94 -12.65 -18.56
N TYR A 953 -12.16 -13.05 -17.31
CA TYR A 953 -13.21 -13.99 -16.88
C TYR A 953 -14.64 -13.62 -17.34
N GLY A 954 -15.46 -14.63 -17.66
CA GLY A 954 -16.93 -14.51 -17.72
C GLY A 954 -17.53 -13.78 -18.93
N HIS A 955 -16.70 -13.26 -19.83
CA HIS A 955 -17.14 -12.43 -20.95
C HIS A 955 -16.53 -12.89 -22.26
N SER A 956 -17.34 -12.92 -23.33
CA SER A 956 -16.86 -13.22 -24.67
C SER A 956 -15.76 -12.26 -25.12
N LYS A 957 -14.86 -12.75 -25.97
CA LYS A 957 -13.75 -11.99 -26.54
C LYS A 957 -13.84 -12.01 -28.05
N THR A 958 -13.28 -11.00 -28.69
CA THR A 958 -13.15 -11.01 -30.15
C THR A 958 -11.69 -10.78 -30.52
N ILE A 959 -11.10 -11.75 -31.23
CA ILE A 959 -9.82 -11.59 -31.91
C ILE A 959 -10.12 -11.17 -33.34
N MET A 960 -9.68 -9.97 -33.71
CA MET A 960 -9.78 -9.48 -35.08
C MET A 960 -8.41 -9.53 -35.74
N LEU A 961 -8.35 -10.14 -36.91
CA LEU A 961 -7.17 -10.27 -37.74
C LEU A 961 -7.30 -9.30 -38.92
N LYS A 962 -6.34 -8.39 -39.04
CA LYS A 962 -6.20 -7.39 -40.10
C LYS A 962 -4.82 -7.48 -40.72
N GLY A 963 -4.64 -6.91 -41.89
CA GLY A 963 -3.34 -6.78 -42.51
C GLY A 963 -3.43 -6.57 -44.01
N ASP A 964 -2.28 -6.25 -44.59
CA ASP A 964 -2.12 -5.96 -46.00
C ASP A 964 -1.68 -7.20 -46.80
N PRO A 965 -1.85 -7.22 -48.15
CA PRO A 965 -1.52 -8.37 -48.98
C PRO A 965 -0.02 -8.74 -49.01
N SER A 966 0.85 -7.83 -48.56
CA SER A 966 2.32 -8.00 -48.55
C SER A 966 2.84 -8.88 -47.41
N GLY A 967 2.03 -9.15 -46.39
CA GLY A 967 2.40 -9.90 -45.20
C GLY A 967 1.49 -11.09 -44.93
N VAL A 968 1.98 -12.04 -44.14
CA VAL A 968 1.19 -13.18 -43.65
C VAL A 968 1.30 -13.24 -42.14
N GLY A 969 0.18 -13.12 -41.44
CA GLY A 969 0.12 -13.43 -40.02
C GLY A 969 -0.17 -14.92 -39.78
N GLU A 970 0.44 -15.54 -38.79
CA GLU A 970 0.18 -16.92 -38.36
C GLU A 970 -0.02 -16.98 -36.85
N LEU A 971 -1.17 -17.51 -36.42
CA LEU A 971 -1.43 -17.91 -35.03
C LEU A 971 -1.20 -19.42 -34.91
N ALA A 972 -0.01 -19.78 -34.43
CA ALA A 972 0.43 -21.15 -34.20
C ALA A 972 0.24 -21.61 -32.75
N GLY A 973 -0.13 -20.70 -31.84
CA GLY A 973 -0.61 -21.03 -30.51
C GLY A 973 -2.12 -21.29 -30.46
N ALA A 974 -2.54 -22.21 -29.60
CA ALA A 974 -3.94 -22.56 -29.42
C ALA A 974 -4.78 -21.36 -28.93
N ILE A 975 -5.98 -21.23 -29.48
CA ILE A 975 -7.02 -20.28 -29.09
C ILE A 975 -8.14 -21.05 -28.37
N ILE A 976 -8.50 -20.56 -27.19
CA ILE A 976 -9.49 -21.15 -26.31
C ILE A 976 -10.62 -20.16 -26.02
N ASP A 977 -11.75 -20.65 -25.50
CA ASP A 977 -12.79 -19.80 -24.92
C ASP A 977 -12.34 -19.22 -23.56
N PRO A 978 -12.87 -18.06 -23.14
CA PRO A 978 -12.70 -17.56 -21.79
C PRO A 978 -13.31 -18.58 -20.81
N ILE A 979 -12.67 -18.74 -19.66
CA ILE A 979 -13.23 -19.58 -18.60
C ILE A 979 -14.40 -18.80 -17.96
N ASP A 980 -15.56 -19.45 -17.85
CA ASP A 980 -16.74 -18.95 -17.16
C ASP A 980 -17.52 -20.08 -16.46
N ARG A 981 -18.24 -19.76 -15.37
CA ARG A 981 -19.07 -20.74 -14.66
C ARG A 981 -20.20 -21.30 -15.52
N THR A 982 -20.68 -20.52 -16.48
CA THR A 982 -21.88 -20.87 -17.25
C THR A 982 -21.57 -21.64 -18.53
N GLY A 983 -20.30 -21.75 -18.93
CA GLY A 983 -19.91 -22.30 -20.22
C GLY A 983 -20.41 -21.49 -21.41
N LYS A 984 -20.76 -20.21 -21.23
CA LYS A 984 -21.40 -19.35 -22.24
C LYS A 984 -20.44 -18.35 -22.87
N ALA A 985 -19.39 -17.95 -22.16
CA ALA A 985 -18.39 -17.04 -22.71
C ALA A 985 -17.63 -17.73 -23.84
N THR A 986 -17.42 -17.00 -24.94
CA THR A 986 -16.84 -17.54 -26.17
C THR A 986 -15.77 -16.61 -26.75
N THR A 987 -14.79 -17.16 -27.44
CA THR A 987 -13.84 -16.38 -28.24
C THR A 987 -14.29 -16.39 -29.70
N ASN A 988 -14.53 -15.20 -30.25
CA ASN A 988 -14.90 -14.98 -31.64
C ASN A 988 -13.67 -14.65 -32.47
N ILE A 989 -13.62 -15.13 -33.71
CA ILE A 989 -12.56 -14.76 -34.67
C ILE A 989 -13.19 -13.94 -35.80
N ILE A 990 -12.60 -12.78 -36.11
CA ILE A 990 -12.97 -11.97 -37.28
C ILE A 990 -11.75 -11.77 -38.16
N LYS A 991 -11.78 -12.25 -39.38
CA LYS A 991 -10.81 -11.88 -40.41
C LYS A 991 -11.35 -10.72 -41.24
N SER A 992 -10.60 -9.61 -41.27
CA SER A 992 -10.90 -8.40 -42.04
C SER A 992 -9.63 -7.87 -42.72
N GLY A 993 -9.75 -6.90 -43.63
CA GLY A 993 -8.64 -6.44 -44.47
C GLY A 993 -8.27 -7.42 -45.58
N SER A 994 -7.49 -6.96 -46.56
CA SER A 994 -7.16 -7.72 -47.78
C SER A 994 -6.06 -8.78 -47.58
N GLY A 995 -5.28 -8.70 -46.51
CA GLY A 995 -4.16 -9.61 -46.22
C GLY A 995 -4.56 -11.04 -45.83
N LYS A 996 -3.55 -11.87 -45.61
CA LYS A 996 -3.69 -13.29 -45.27
C LYS A 996 -3.32 -13.58 -43.81
N TRP A 997 -4.15 -14.35 -43.12
CA TRP A 997 -3.84 -14.92 -41.81
C TRP A 997 -3.97 -16.43 -41.81
N VAL A 998 -3.14 -17.11 -41.02
CA VAL A 998 -3.10 -18.58 -40.89
C VAL A 998 -3.42 -18.97 -39.44
N LEU A 999 -4.36 -19.89 -39.24
CA LEU A 999 -4.55 -20.61 -37.97
C LEU A 999 -3.96 -22.02 -38.12
N SER A 1000 -2.85 -22.28 -37.43
CA SER A 1000 -2.10 -23.54 -37.57
C SER A 1000 -2.13 -24.44 -36.34
N ALA A 1001 -2.59 -23.92 -35.21
CA ALA A 1001 -2.82 -24.69 -33.99
C ALA A 1001 -4.11 -25.56 -34.05
N GLU A 1002 -4.18 -26.54 -33.14
CA GLU A 1002 -5.46 -27.09 -32.70
C GLU A 1002 -6.14 -26.06 -31.78
N ASN A 1003 -7.39 -25.72 -32.08
CA ASN A 1003 -8.15 -24.69 -31.38
C ASN A 1003 -9.42 -25.28 -30.76
N THR A 1004 -9.85 -24.71 -29.63
CA THR A 1004 -11.04 -25.17 -28.90
C THR A 1004 -12.04 -24.04 -28.60
N TYR A 1005 -11.86 -22.85 -29.19
CA TYR A 1005 -12.83 -21.77 -29.07
C TYR A 1005 -14.14 -22.13 -29.78
N THR A 1006 -15.28 -21.73 -29.22
CA THR A 1006 -16.59 -22.11 -29.76
C THR A 1006 -17.39 -20.93 -30.32
N GLY A 1007 -16.89 -19.70 -30.16
CA GLY A 1007 -17.48 -18.51 -30.75
C GLY A 1007 -17.39 -18.48 -32.28
N PRO A 1008 -18.24 -17.71 -32.98
CA PRO A 1008 -18.25 -17.63 -34.43
C PRO A 1008 -16.90 -17.20 -35.04
N THR A 1009 -16.59 -17.79 -36.19
CA THR A 1009 -15.52 -17.37 -37.10
C THR A 1009 -16.14 -16.63 -38.30
N MET A 1010 -15.81 -15.36 -38.47
CA MET A 1010 -16.28 -14.53 -39.59
C MET A 1010 -15.13 -14.11 -40.49
N VAL A 1011 -15.14 -14.52 -41.75
CA VAL A 1011 -14.21 -14.07 -42.79
C VAL A 1011 -14.91 -13.01 -43.63
N LYS A 1012 -14.64 -11.73 -43.31
CA LYS A 1012 -15.27 -10.58 -43.96
C LYS A 1012 -14.54 -10.13 -45.23
N GLN A 1013 -13.20 -10.19 -45.22
CA GLN A 1013 -12.33 -9.77 -46.33
C GLN A 1013 -10.98 -10.52 -46.29
N GLY A 1014 -10.35 -10.63 -47.45
CA GLY A 1014 -9.04 -11.27 -47.60
C GLY A 1014 -9.09 -12.78 -47.38
N THR A 1015 -7.99 -13.36 -46.91
CA THR A 1015 -7.85 -14.82 -46.75
C THR A 1015 -7.61 -15.23 -45.30
N LEU A 1016 -8.43 -16.14 -44.78
CA LEU A 1016 -8.13 -16.92 -43.59
C LEU A 1016 -7.72 -18.33 -44.02
N ALA A 1017 -6.52 -18.77 -43.69
CA ALA A 1017 -6.02 -20.11 -44.00
C ALA A 1017 -5.99 -20.98 -42.75
N ILE A 1018 -6.37 -22.24 -42.88
CA ILE A 1018 -6.40 -23.24 -41.83
C ILE A 1018 -5.47 -24.36 -42.26
N THR A 1019 -4.49 -24.72 -41.43
CA THR A 1019 -3.53 -25.80 -41.73
C THR A 1019 -3.65 -26.99 -40.79
N ASN A 1020 -4.60 -26.94 -39.87
CA ASN A 1020 -4.92 -28.02 -38.94
C ASN A 1020 -6.42 -28.34 -39.03
N ALA A 1021 -6.78 -29.63 -39.15
CA ALA A 1021 -8.18 -30.07 -39.25
C ALA A 1021 -9.05 -29.67 -38.03
N ARG A 1022 -8.43 -29.30 -36.90
CA ARG A 1022 -9.11 -28.77 -35.70
C ARG A 1022 -8.91 -27.26 -35.51
N GLY A 1023 -8.51 -26.53 -36.56
CA GLY A 1023 -8.18 -25.11 -36.47
C GLY A 1023 -9.37 -24.17 -36.23
N LEU A 1024 -10.64 -24.62 -36.40
CA LEU A 1024 -11.85 -23.79 -36.28
C LEU A 1024 -12.70 -24.06 -35.01
N GLY A 1025 -12.24 -24.92 -34.08
CA GLY A 1025 -12.84 -25.06 -32.75
C GLY A 1025 -14.31 -25.51 -32.64
N MET A 1026 -14.90 -26.11 -33.69
CA MET A 1026 -16.35 -26.37 -33.76
C MET A 1026 -17.21 -25.08 -33.69
N SER A 1027 -16.76 -24.02 -34.38
CA SER A 1027 -17.46 -22.74 -34.46
C SER A 1027 -18.56 -22.71 -35.53
N ALA A 1028 -19.41 -21.69 -35.47
CA ALA A 1028 -20.19 -21.25 -36.63
C ALA A 1028 -19.27 -20.45 -37.58
N VAL A 1029 -19.35 -20.69 -38.89
CA VAL A 1029 -18.47 -20.06 -39.89
C VAL A 1029 -19.29 -19.22 -40.86
N THR A 1030 -18.90 -17.96 -41.04
CA THR A 1030 -19.49 -17.05 -42.04
C THR A 1030 -18.40 -16.52 -42.96
N ILE A 1031 -18.61 -16.62 -44.28
CA ILE A 1031 -17.69 -16.11 -45.30
C ILE A 1031 -18.46 -15.10 -46.16
N SER A 1032 -18.02 -13.85 -46.15
CA SER A 1032 -18.58 -12.77 -46.98
C SER A 1032 -18.17 -12.93 -48.44
N LYS A 1033 -18.91 -12.28 -49.36
CA LYS A 1033 -18.54 -12.20 -50.77
C LYS A 1033 -17.10 -11.71 -50.93
N GLU A 1034 -16.35 -12.33 -51.84
CA GLU A 1034 -14.93 -12.05 -52.16
C GLU A 1034 -13.92 -12.34 -51.03
N ALA A 1035 -14.37 -12.81 -49.86
CA ALA A 1035 -13.50 -13.36 -48.82
C ALA A 1035 -13.23 -14.85 -49.07
N VAL A 1036 -12.06 -15.33 -48.61
CA VAL A 1036 -11.61 -16.70 -48.87
C VAL A 1036 -11.24 -17.40 -47.57
N LEU A 1037 -11.75 -18.63 -47.41
CA LEU A 1037 -11.26 -19.60 -46.43
C LEU A 1037 -10.40 -20.65 -47.15
N GLU A 1038 -9.10 -20.67 -46.89
CA GLU A 1038 -8.16 -21.65 -47.43
C GLU A 1038 -7.99 -22.83 -46.47
N LEU A 1039 -8.25 -24.05 -46.91
CA LEU A 1039 -8.15 -25.27 -46.13
C LEU A 1039 -6.93 -26.09 -46.61
N ASN A 1040 -5.77 -25.84 -46.00
CA ASN A 1040 -4.49 -26.42 -46.39
C ASN A 1040 -4.10 -27.58 -45.46
N PHE A 1041 -4.97 -28.58 -45.37
CA PHE A 1041 -4.76 -29.83 -44.65
C PHE A 1041 -5.47 -30.99 -45.37
N THR A 1042 -5.20 -32.23 -44.98
CA THR A 1042 -5.91 -33.42 -45.47
C THR A 1042 -7.00 -33.81 -44.47
N GLY A 1043 -8.21 -34.10 -44.97
CA GLY A 1043 -9.34 -34.52 -44.15
C GLY A 1043 -10.38 -33.41 -43.94
N GLU A 1044 -11.14 -33.51 -42.84
CA GLU A 1044 -12.32 -32.68 -42.58
C GLU A 1044 -12.14 -31.79 -41.35
N VAL A 1045 -12.60 -30.54 -41.43
CA VAL A 1045 -12.83 -29.66 -40.27
C VAL A 1045 -14.33 -29.59 -39.97
N LYS A 1046 -14.70 -29.79 -38.71
CA LYS A 1046 -16.10 -29.75 -38.27
C LYS A 1046 -16.50 -28.34 -37.83
N VAL A 1047 -17.68 -27.91 -38.27
CA VAL A 1047 -18.27 -26.60 -37.94
C VAL A 1047 -19.77 -26.76 -37.63
N ARG A 1048 -20.31 -25.91 -36.74
CA ARG A 1048 -21.74 -25.94 -36.36
C ARG A 1048 -22.65 -25.47 -37.48
N SER A 1049 -22.22 -24.44 -38.21
CA SER A 1049 -22.95 -23.91 -39.34
C SER A 1049 -21.99 -23.26 -40.33
N LEU A 1050 -22.39 -23.19 -41.59
CA LEU A 1050 -21.68 -22.47 -42.64
C LEU A 1050 -22.63 -21.48 -43.31
N THR A 1051 -22.25 -20.22 -43.36
CA THR A 1051 -22.98 -19.16 -44.07
C THR A 1051 -22.08 -18.56 -45.14
N LEU A 1052 -22.54 -18.58 -46.39
CA LEU A 1052 -21.81 -18.05 -47.54
C LEU A 1052 -22.60 -16.88 -48.12
N ASP A 1053 -22.01 -15.67 -48.09
CA ASP A 1053 -22.63 -14.43 -48.57
C ASP A 1053 -24.08 -14.24 -48.06
N GLY A 1054 -24.26 -14.38 -46.74
CA GLY A 1054 -25.56 -14.27 -46.07
C GLY A 1054 -26.49 -15.49 -46.22
N LYS A 1055 -26.12 -16.51 -46.99
CA LYS A 1055 -26.93 -17.73 -47.18
C LYS A 1055 -26.42 -18.88 -46.31
N ILE A 1056 -27.26 -19.32 -45.37
CA ILE A 1056 -26.99 -20.51 -44.54
C ILE A 1056 -26.98 -21.76 -45.42
N GLN A 1057 -25.95 -22.58 -45.26
CA GLN A 1057 -25.77 -23.83 -45.97
C GLN A 1057 -26.36 -25.00 -45.17
N ALA A 1058 -26.90 -26.00 -45.88
CA ALA A 1058 -27.40 -27.22 -45.26
C ALA A 1058 -26.26 -28.06 -44.65
N PRO A 1059 -26.55 -28.96 -43.69
CA PRO A 1059 -25.57 -29.92 -43.20
C PRO A 1059 -24.94 -30.74 -44.33
N GLY A 1060 -23.63 -31.01 -44.24
CA GLY A 1060 -22.89 -31.78 -45.24
C GLY A 1060 -21.47 -31.29 -45.51
N LEU A 1061 -20.85 -31.86 -46.56
CA LEU A 1061 -19.46 -31.58 -46.94
C LEU A 1061 -19.36 -30.41 -47.92
N TYR A 1062 -18.39 -29.50 -47.71
CA TYR A 1062 -18.10 -28.34 -48.55
C TYR A 1062 -16.59 -28.18 -48.76
N ASP A 1063 -16.16 -28.12 -50.01
CA ASP A 1063 -14.77 -28.00 -50.41
C ASP A 1063 -14.60 -26.96 -51.54
N ALA A 1064 -13.37 -26.86 -52.07
CA ALA A 1064 -13.05 -25.94 -53.15
C ALA A 1064 -13.77 -26.27 -54.47
N ALA A 1065 -14.18 -27.53 -54.70
CA ALA A 1065 -14.92 -27.91 -55.90
C ALA A 1065 -16.40 -27.48 -55.80
N LYS A 1066 -16.99 -27.60 -54.61
CA LYS A 1066 -18.41 -27.29 -54.37
C LYS A 1066 -18.67 -25.78 -54.28
N VAL A 1067 -17.78 -25.02 -53.65
CA VAL A 1067 -17.94 -23.56 -53.43
C VAL A 1067 -16.65 -22.77 -53.72
N PRO A 1068 -16.13 -22.82 -54.97
CA PRO A 1068 -14.80 -22.29 -55.34
C PRO A 1068 -14.61 -20.78 -55.12
N GLY A 1069 -15.71 -20.02 -55.04
CA GLY A 1069 -15.67 -18.58 -54.74
C GLY A 1069 -15.39 -18.24 -53.27
N PHE A 1070 -15.52 -19.22 -52.36
CA PHE A 1070 -15.40 -19.02 -50.92
C PHE A 1070 -14.34 -19.92 -50.27
N ILE A 1071 -14.19 -21.16 -50.77
CA ILE A 1071 -13.25 -22.16 -50.23
C ILE A 1071 -12.16 -22.47 -51.25
N LYS A 1072 -10.92 -22.58 -50.78
CA LYS A 1072 -9.75 -23.05 -51.55
C LYS A 1072 -8.97 -24.10 -50.74
N GLY A 1073 -8.03 -24.80 -51.38
CA GLY A 1073 -7.17 -25.79 -50.73
C GLY A 1073 -7.69 -27.23 -50.83
N THR A 1074 -7.06 -28.15 -50.09
CA THR A 1074 -7.30 -29.60 -50.15
C THR A 1074 -8.23 -30.13 -49.05
N GLY A 1075 -8.51 -29.33 -48.03
CA GLY A 1075 -9.37 -29.73 -46.91
C GLY A 1075 -10.86 -29.57 -47.20
N VAL A 1076 -11.69 -30.17 -46.34
CA VAL A 1076 -13.15 -30.18 -46.47
C VAL A 1076 -13.79 -29.64 -45.19
N ILE A 1077 -14.84 -28.81 -45.30
CA ILE A 1077 -15.71 -28.44 -44.18
C ILE A 1077 -16.82 -29.48 -44.05
N ASN A 1078 -17.01 -30.02 -42.85
CA ASN A 1078 -18.14 -30.86 -42.49
C ASN A 1078 -19.09 -30.08 -41.56
N VAL A 1079 -20.24 -29.66 -42.11
CA VAL A 1079 -21.26 -28.91 -41.39
C VAL A 1079 -22.14 -29.88 -40.60
N GLN A 1080 -22.02 -29.85 -39.26
CA GLN A 1080 -22.76 -30.69 -38.33
C GLN A 1080 -23.40 -29.79 -37.25
N PRO A 1081 -24.73 -29.60 -37.28
CA PRO A 1081 -25.45 -28.74 -36.34
C PRO A 1081 -25.25 -29.11 -34.86
#